data_AF-A0AAU4ZJW8-F1
#
_entry.id   AF-A0AAU4ZJW8-F1
#
_cell.length_a   1.000
_cell.length_b   1.000
_cell.length_c   1.000
_cell.angle_alpha   90.00
_cell.angle_beta   90.00
_cell.angle_gamma   90.00
#
_symmetry.space_group_name_H-M   'P 1'
#
loop_
_entity.id
_entity.type
_entity.pdbx_description
1 polymer ?
#
loop_
_entity_poly.entity_id
_entity_poly.type
_entity_poly.pdbx_seq_one_letter_code
_entity_poly.pdbx_strand_id
1 'polypeptide(L)'
;MTPTDDPFRELAQGIAQLRQDFSPDLAEQLARGPDVFASVARHLISRERSADDRTVTPADDGRRLLLVIDQFEQIFTLCTDQERRRRFISAIHAAVSTPMSPGRGAPVVAVLAVRADFEARCAEWAELADAVQGRLLLTSMTTRQLEMAITEPPKRLGVTVDRDLVARLLSEVAESSRHAGASAAHPGAGVLPLMSHALNESWRQRVLRPGPPDRPLTLEDYQQTGGLESAVAQSAEAVYGRLDRHQQGVARALFLRLARAAPEGGDTAAPAARADLAGVDDSAGQIIEAFVQARLIMVSDSTAEISHEALLLAWPTLRGWLDESRSQRLLLDRLRVVATEWAPREEKSYLYRGSQLAAAVQAADPRTSGPAVANLVGPSEREFIAASIRAEKRRRATRHAVRGGFVAFTVCLALVAVFALHSRNASVQQRNAAIAARLVNESRTVADGDPLNARLYALAAQELAPSSASAQQAVRNAAAQRLLAMPTTANAWISTVALSKDGRTAAFGGFRTDGGRPLVGVVDIGSGKTSLHDQDQVPRSLVIDSAGTVLADGKDGRLRDAVKGTVLKSVAEDGVVSAGGKWVLVRHADTVRLIDAGDGSARGTAVKAPGAIAVSDDGTTLAVRQKDGSVAVVDVPSGKAERRIAAFGQKDSPVALSPDGRMAAVVRTDPSDESGKSEAVRLVDTADGRVLDTFTDTAAGVISCIVFSADGLRIAAGTWAPSGSGGGDGGHLAVWDLTPGRVTASTSVQMEDSFVEFSHDGRLLVGAGRTGAVLSEPMKHRTHSLDLDGMPFRRAAFSADATRVAVLAWGGEPYTQRVHIWDLDGLSTRRHRVIELPRGDRTEFNSIALSGDGLRLAVGGMLVPQGNGFLRVWSLGSRTPEPVGRNLTGAKGQATRVALSPDGRFAAMVIRPGAASSSALSFWDVSRQKAAGAPVDAHGEVSASAADPANARFAMADASGQIRIWSMRDGTEITAGPLRTGTDVTALGFGADGRTLAVGSNTGEGQFWDTASEARIGNPVAVAPDTVAALAFTTDGKQLAAATADGRVRRVAAEFLLDAESVLCRQVGSHMTRAWWSTHITGGPGPSTAALVCR
;
A
#
# COMPACT_ATOMS: atom_id res chain seq x y z
N MET A 1 -59.01 12.96 28.58
CA MET A 1 -58.84 13.26 27.15
C MET A 1 -57.38 13.11 26.78
N THR A 2 -57.07 12.92 25.50
CA THR A 2 -55.70 12.86 24.96
C THR A 2 -55.60 13.88 23.83
N PRO A 3 -54.67 14.84 23.85
CA PRO A 3 -54.60 15.89 22.82
C PRO A 3 -54.22 15.33 21.45
N THR A 4 -54.92 15.72 20.39
CA THR A 4 -54.60 15.37 19.00
C THR A 4 -54.02 16.57 18.24
N ASP A 5 -54.03 16.54 16.90
CA ASP A 5 -53.77 17.70 16.05
C ASP A 5 -54.75 18.86 16.31
N ASP A 6 -55.98 18.56 16.76
CA ASP A 6 -56.99 19.53 17.19
C ASP A 6 -57.44 19.33 18.66
N PRO A 7 -56.70 19.90 19.63
CA PRO A 7 -56.96 19.66 21.04
C PRO A 7 -58.30 20.27 21.53
N PHE A 8 -58.82 21.30 20.86
CA PHE A 8 -60.13 21.87 21.17
C PHE A 8 -61.28 20.95 20.77
N ARG A 9 -61.11 20.15 19.73
CA ARG A 9 -62.09 19.14 19.31
C ARG A 9 -62.22 18.04 20.35
N GLU A 10 -61.09 17.53 20.85
CA GLU A 10 -61.07 16.51 21.90
C GLU A 10 -61.67 17.02 23.22
N LEU A 11 -61.38 18.27 23.58
CA LEU A 11 -61.99 18.91 24.74
C LEU A 11 -63.51 19.07 24.56
N ALA A 12 -63.96 19.50 23.38
CA ALA A 12 -65.38 19.60 23.06
C ALA A 12 -66.08 18.23 23.09
N GLN A 13 -65.46 17.17 22.57
CA GLN A 13 -65.98 15.80 22.65
C GLN A 13 -66.08 15.31 24.10
N GLY A 14 -65.06 15.57 24.92
CA GLY A 14 -65.10 15.23 26.35
C GLY A 14 -66.24 15.95 27.09
N ILE A 15 -66.47 17.23 26.77
CA ILE A 15 -67.62 17.99 27.30
C ILE A 15 -68.94 17.42 26.79
N ALA A 16 -69.03 17.04 25.51
CA ALA A 16 -70.22 16.46 24.91
C ALA A 16 -70.60 15.09 25.53
N GLN A 17 -69.61 14.30 25.95
CA GLN A 17 -69.86 13.04 26.68
C GLN A 17 -70.48 13.27 28.06
N LEU A 18 -70.15 14.39 28.71
CA LEU A 18 -70.79 14.78 29.96
C LEU A 18 -72.21 15.30 29.72
N ARG A 19 -72.45 16.00 28.60
CA ARG A 19 -73.72 16.64 28.27
C ARG A 19 -73.96 16.81 26.76
N GLN A 20 -75.11 16.35 26.26
CA GLN A 20 -75.48 16.42 24.84
C GLN A 20 -76.02 17.80 24.36
N ASP A 21 -76.03 18.83 25.21
CA ASP A 21 -76.69 20.12 24.96
C ASP A 21 -75.78 21.21 24.35
N PHE A 22 -74.54 20.87 23.96
CA PHE A 22 -73.61 21.82 23.35
C PHE A 22 -73.64 21.80 21.82
N SER A 23 -73.43 22.97 21.22
CA SER A 23 -73.38 23.17 19.76
C SER A 23 -72.29 22.29 19.12
N PRO A 24 -72.51 21.75 17.90
CA PRO A 24 -71.44 21.11 17.13
C PRO A 24 -70.22 22.01 16.89
N ASP A 25 -70.38 23.33 16.96
CA ASP A 25 -69.30 24.32 16.83
C ASP A 25 -68.56 24.61 18.15
N LEU A 26 -68.81 23.84 19.22
CA LEU A 26 -68.21 24.07 20.54
C LEU A 26 -66.67 24.13 20.48
N ALA A 27 -66.04 23.29 19.65
CA ALA A 27 -64.59 23.30 19.47
C ALA A 27 -64.08 24.67 18.96
N GLU A 28 -64.75 25.26 17.97
CA GLU A 28 -64.41 26.59 17.47
C GLU A 28 -64.69 27.67 18.51
N GLN A 29 -65.77 27.56 19.27
CA GLN A 29 -66.10 28.52 20.33
C GLN A 29 -65.04 28.51 21.44
N LEU A 30 -64.60 27.33 21.88
CA LEU A 30 -63.52 27.18 22.87
C LEU A 30 -62.20 27.79 22.35
N ALA A 31 -61.94 27.74 21.03
CA ALA A 31 -60.74 28.30 20.41
C ALA A 31 -60.74 29.84 20.25
N ARG A 32 -61.87 30.53 20.50
CA ARG A 32 -61.99 31.99 20.31
C ARG A 32 -61.29 32.81 21.39
N GLY A 33 -61.11 32.28 22.60
CA GLY A 33 -60.46 33.00 23.68
C GLY A 33 -60.24 32.15 24.92
N PRO A 34 -59.24 32.50 25.76
CA PRO A 34 -58.83 31.68 26.90
C PRO A 34 -59.93 31.53 27.97
N ASP A 35 -60.76 32.54 28.18
CA ASP A 35 -61.80 32.52 29.23
C ASP A 35 -63.07 31.74 28.87
N VAL A 36 -63.20 31.33 27.60
CA VAL A 36 -64.41 30.65 27.11
C VAL A 36 -64.54 29.29 27.79
N PHE A 37 -63.45 28.53 27.90
CA PHE A 37 -63.47 27.23 28.59
C PHE A 37 -63.79 27.40 30.09
N ALA A 38 -63.21 28.40 30.76
CA ALA A 38 -63.52 28.70 32.15
C ALA A 38 -65.01 29.02 32.35
N SER A 39 -65.62 29.74 31.41
CA SER A 39 -67.05 30.09 31.43
C SER A 39 -67.94 28.88 31.19
N VAL A 40 -67.57 28.01 30.24
CA VAL A 40 -68.27 26.73 29.99
C VAL A 40 -68.18 25.81 31.21
N ALA A 41 -67.02 25.69 31.84
CA ALA A 41 -66.85 24.91 33.07
C ALA A 41 -67.71 25.42 34.23
N ARG A 42 -67.81 26.75 34.43
CA ARG A 42 -68.72 27.34 35.43
C ARG A 42 -70.19 27.03 35.13
N HIS A 43 -70.58 27.06 33.86
CA HIS A 43 -71.94 26.72 33.44
C HIS A 43 -72.27 25.26 33.70
N LEU A 44 -71.35 24.34 33.40
CA LEU A 44 -71.47 22.91 33.70
C LEU A 44 -71.70 22.66 35.21
N ILE A 45 -70.88 23.29 36.06
CA ILE A 45 -70.96 23.15 37.52
C ILE A 45 -72.26 23.76 38.08
N SER A 46 -72.71 24.90 37.56
CA SER A 46 -73.89 25.62 38.09
C SER A 46 -75.22 25.00 37.68
N ARG A 47 -75.31 24.31 36.53
CA ARG A 47 -76.57 23.71 36.03
C ARG A 47 -76.86 22.31 36.56
N GLU A 48 -75.87 21.53 37.00
CA GLU A 48 -76.15 20.29 37.77
C GLU A 48 -76.92 20.58 39.06
N ARG A 49 -76.73 21.78 39.63
CA ARG A 49 -77.46 22.30 40.79
C ARG A 49 -78.97 22.45 40.57
N SER A 50 -79.45 22.45 39.33
CA SER A 50 -80.86 22.72 39.00
C SER A 50 -81.69 21.46 38.71
N ALA A 51 -81.05 20.30 38.55
CA ALA A 51 -81.75 19.06 38.17
C ALA A 51 -82.13 18.15 39.36
N ASP A 52 -81.38 18.17 40.47
CA ASP A 52 -81.53 17.11 41.50
C ASP A 52 -81.60 17.57 42.96
N ASP A 53 -81.50 18.87 43.28
CA ASP A 53 -81.55 19.31 44.69
C ASP A 53 -82.12 20.73 44.85
N ARG A 54 -83.43 20.81 45.13
CA ARG A 54 -84.11 22.05 45.54
C ARG A 54 -84.14 22.26 47.06
N THR A 55 -83.41 21.46 47.84
CA THR A 55 -83.58 21.40 49.30
C THR A 55 -82.34 21.72 50.14
N VAL A 56 -81.18 21.98 49.54
CA VAL A 56 -79.97 22.29 50.33
C VAL A 56 -79.63 23.79 50.29
N THR A 57 -79.65 24.40 51.47
CA THR A 57 -79.12 25.75 51.77
C THR A 57 -77.69 25.92 51.23
N PRO A 58 -77.23 27.15 50.92
CA PRO A 58 -75.94 27.40 50.29
C PRO A 58 -74.76 27.20 51.27
N ALA A 59 -74.49 25.95 51.65
CA ALA A 59 -73.26 25.53 52.30
C ALA A 59 -72.39 24.83 51.24
N ASP A 60 -71.38 25.56 50.78
CA ASP A 60 -70.04 25.12 50.39
C ASP A 60 -69.78 23.72 49.80
N ASP A 61 -70.39 23.36 48.66
CA ASP A 61 -70.14 22.03 48.07
C ASP A 61 -68.84 21.91 47.24
N GLY A 62 -67.99 22.95 47.17
CA GLY A 62 -66.62 22.86 46.61
C GLY A 62 -66.42 22.22 45.21
N ARG A 63 -67.48 21.94 44.45
CA ARG A 63 -67.44 21.12 43.23
C ARG A 63 -66.63 21.80 42.14
N ARG A 64 -65.73 21.02 41.53
CA ARG A 64 -64.83 21.44 40.45
C ARG A 64 -64.83 20.36 39.38
N LEU A 65 -64.65 20.77 38.13
CA LEU A 65 -64.46 19.86 37.02
C LEU A 65 -63.05 19.27 37.08
N LEU A 66 -62.91 17.95 37.06
CA LEU A 66 -61.61 17.29 36.92
C LEU A 66 -61.32 17.07 35.44
N LEU A 67 -60.30 17.75 34.91
CA LEU A 67 -59.80 17.55 33.56
C LEU A 67 -58.51 16.73 33.61
N VAL A 68 -58.60 15.44 33.27
CA VAL A 68 -57.41 14.58 33.10
C VAL A 68 -56.99 14.63 31.64
N ILE A 69 -55.79 15.13 31.40
CA ILE A 69 -55.15 15.15 30.08
C ILE A 69 -54.01 14.15 30.12
N ASP A 70 -54.24 13.01 29.48
CA ASP A 70 -53.24 11.96 29.34
C ASP A 70 -52.38 12.21 28.11
N GLN A 71 -51.11 11.82 28.16
CA GLN A 71 -50.11 12.06 27.11
C GLN A 71 -50.08 13.53 26.64
N PHE A 72 -50.00 14.47 27.59
CA PHE A 72 -50.03 15.91 27.30
C PHE A 72 -48.93 16.32 26.30
N GLU A 73 -47.82 15.58 26.24
CA GLU A 73 -46.76 15.80 25.25
C GLU A 73 -47.25 15.78 23.79
N GLN A 74 -48.40 15.15 23.52
CA GLN A 74 -49.02 15.14 22.19
C GLN A 74 -49.38 16.54 21.70
N ILE A 75 -49.63 17.50 22.59
CA ILE A 75 -49.86 18.89 22.19
C ILE A 75 -48.63 19.51 21.52
N PHE A 76 -47.43 19.04 21.87
CA PHE A 76 -46.18 19.54 21.31
C PHE A 76 -45.75 18.81 20.04
N THR A 77 -46.30 17.62 19.80
CA THR A 77 -45.92 16.72 18.70
C THR A 77 -46.98 16.64 17.59
N LEU A 78 -48.28 16.57 17.91
CA LEU A 78 -49.38 16.43 16.95
C LEU A 78 -49.99 17.77 16.52
N CYS A 79 -50.22 18.71 17.45
CA CYS A 79 -50.81 20.02 17.14
C CYS A 79 -49.76 20.95 16.49
N THR A 80 -49.65 20.95 15.16
CA THR A 80 -48.66 21.74 14.39
C THR A 80 -48.94 23.25 14.37
N ASP A 81 -50.19 23.66 14.58
CA ASP A 81 -50.59 25.07 14.67
C ASP A 81 -50.14 25.69 16.01
N GLN A 82 -49.13 26.55 15.94
CA GLN A 82 -48.52 27.21 17.09
C GLN A 82 -49.49 28.17 17.81
N GLU A 83 -50.37 28.86 17.07
CA GLU A 83 -51.37 29.73 17.68
C GLU A 83 -52.44 28.91 18.39
N ARG A 84 -52.95 27.85 17.75
CA ARG A 84 -53.94 26.96 18.35
C ARG A 84 -53.41 26.30 19.62
N ARG A 85 -52.17 25.80 19.60
CA ARG A 85 -51.48 25.25 20.77
C ARG A 85 -51.43 26.26 21.91
N ARG A 86 -50.99 27.50 21.62
CA ARG A 86 -50.92 28.58 22.61
C ARG A 86 -52.30 28.87 23.20
N ARG A 87 -53.32 29.03 22.36
CA ARG A 87 -54.69 29.30 22.81
C ARG A 87 -55.24 28.18 23.70
N PHE A 88 -54.94 26.92 23.39
CA PHE A 88 -55.38 25.78 24.20
C PHE A 88 -54.74 25.77 25.58
N ILE A 89 -53.41 25.97 25.66
CA ILE A 89 -52.69 26.06 26.94
C ILE A 89 -53.22 27.25 27.76
N SER A 90 -53.38 28.43 27.13
CA SER A 90 -53.95 29.60 27.80
C SER A 90 -55.39 29.39 28.27
N ALA A 91 -56.20 28.61 27.53
CA ALA A 91 -57.58 28.29 27.92
C ALA A 91 -57.65 27.36 29.15
N ILE A 92 -56.78 26.34 29.22
CA ILE A 92 -56.66 25.48 30.41
C ILE A 92 -56.20 26.33 31.59
N HIS A 93 -55.16 27.14 31.41
CA HIS A 93 -54.62 28.02 32.45
C HIS A 93 -55.69 28.98 32.98
N ALA A 94 -56.44 29.65 32.11
CA ALA A 94 -57.54 30.53 32.53
C ALA A 94 -58.59 29.78 33.35
N ALA A 95 -58.93 28.53 32.99
CA ALA A 95 -59.91 27.71 33.70
C ALA A 95 -59.43 27.21 35.07
N VAL A 96 -58.12 27.05 35.29
CA VAL A 96 -57.54 26.65 36.60
C VAL A 96 -57.09 27.83 37.46
N SER A 97 -56.92 29.01 36.87
CA SER A 97 -56.42 30.21 37.58
C SER A 97 -57.52 31.22 37.89
N THR A 98 -58.64 31.23 37.14
CA THR A 98 -59.70 32.22 37.36
C THR A 98 -60.75 31.71 38.35
N PRO A 99 -60.88 32.34 39.54
CA PRO A 99 -61.83 31.89 40.57
C PRO A 99 -63.28 31.97 40.09
N MET A 100 -64.14 31.09 40.61
CA MET A 100 -65.58 31.10 40.27
C MET A 100 -66.31 32.33 40.83
N SER A 101 -65.87 32.83 41.99
CA SER A 101 -66.38 34.01 42.70
C SER A 101 -65.35 34.44 43.76
N PRO A 102 -65.37 35.67 44.28
CA PRO A 102 -64.50 36.07 45.38
C PRO A 102 -64.62 35.09 46.56
N GLY A 103 -63.51 34.45 46.95
CA GLY A 103 -63.48 33.43 48.01
C GLY A 103 -63.72 31.98 47.57
N ARG A 104 -63.98 31.70 46.28
CA ARG A 104 -64.07 30.32 45.73
C ARG A 104 -62.89 30.01 44.82
N GLY A 105 -62.40 28.77 44.88
CA GLY A 105 -61.38 28.24 43.98
C GLY A 105 -61.80 28.22 42.51
N ALA A 106 -60.85 27.91 41.63
CA ALA A 106 -61.09 27.82 40.19
C ALA A 106 -62.09 26.71 39.81
N PRO A 107 -62.82 26.85 38.69
CA PRO A 107 -63.83 25.88 38.26
C PRO A 107 -63.23 24.54 37.82
N VAL A 108 -61.97 24.50 37.41
CA VAL A 108 -61.32 23.29 36.89
C VAL A 108 -60.12 22.91 37.74
N VAL A 109 -59.94 21.61 37.97
CA VAL A 109 -58.68 20.99 38.41
C VAL A 109 -58.14 20.21 37.21
N ALA A 110 -57.01 20.62 36.67
CA ALA A 110 -56.37 19.92 35.55
C ALA A 110 -55.25 19.00 36.08
N VAL A 111 -55.25 17.75 35.62
CA VAL A 111 -54.17 16.79 35.85
C VAL A 111 -53.54 16.50 34.50
N LEU A 112 -52.28 16.88 34.34
CA LEU A 112 -51.50 16.66 33.13
C LEU A 112 -50.57 15.47 33.35
N ALA A 113 -50.80 14.37 32.65
CA ALA A 113 -49.81 13.30 32.58
C ALA A 113 -48.85 13.59 31.42
N VAL A 114 -47.57 13.75 31.74
CA VAL A 114 -46.53 14.12 30.77
C VAL A 114 -45.34 13.19 30.95
N ARG A 115 -44.72 12.77 29.84
CA ARG A 115 -43.43 12.10 29.91
C ARG A 115 -42.32 13.03 30.43
N ALA A 116 -41.38 12.47 31.19
CA ALA A 116 -40.31 13.24 31.85
C ALA A 116 -39.39 14.00 30.87
N ASP A 117 -39.18 13.49 29.66
CA ASP A 117 -38.40 14.13 28.59
C ASP A 117 -39.08 15.38 28.01
N PHE A 118 -40.39 15.54 28.21
CA PHE A 118 -41.14 16.73 27.81
C PHE A 118 -41.30 17.77 28.92
N GLU A 119 -40.78 17.51 30.14
CA GLU A 119 -40.85 18.46 31.27
C GLU A 119 -40.22 19.81 30.92
N ALA A 120 -39.06 19.79 30.25
CA ALA A 120 -38.37 21.01 29.82
C ALA A 120 -39.23 21.84 28.85
N ARG A 121 -39.97 21.18 27.94
CA ARG A 121 -40.86 21.87 26.99
C ARG A 121 -42.07 22.47 27.70
N CYS A 122 -42.58 21.85 28.76
CA CYS A 122 -43.62 22.43 29.60
C CYS A 122 -43.10 23.66 30.37
N ALA A 123 -41.86 23.62 30.85
CA ALA A 123 -41.23 24.72 31.59
C ALA A 123 -40.99 25.99 30.74
N GLU A 124 -40.96 25.88 29.41
CA GLU A 124 -40.90 27.03 28.49
C GLU A 124 -42.18 27.89 28.49
N TRP A 125 -43.29 27.37 29.03
CA TRP A 125 -44.59 28.05 29.07
C TRP A 125 -44.85 28.61 30.47
N ALA A 126 -44.97 29.93 30.56
CA ALA A 126 -45.25 30.61 31.82
C ALA A 126 -46.56 30.10 32.46
N GLU A 127 -47.56 29.78 31.64
CA GLU A 127 -48.85 29.23 32.05
C GLU A 127 -48.79 27.83 32.69
N LEU A 128 -47.68 27.10 32.52
CA LEU A 128 -47.49 25.75 33.07
C LEU A 128 -46.43 25.69 34.16
N ALA A 129 -45.75 26.81 34.47
CA ALA A 129 -44.63 26.85 35.40
C ALA A 129 -44.99 26.29 36.79
N ASP A 130 -46.15 26.69 37.34
CA ASP A 130 -46.62 26.23 38.65
C ASP A 130 -46.93 24.72 38.64
N ALA A 131 -47.47 24.20 37.54
CA ALA A 131 -47.76 22.78 37.38
C ALA A 131 -46.47 21.93 37.31
N VAL A 132 -45.42 22.44 36.67
CA VAL A 132 -44.10 21.78 36.62
C VAL A 132 -43.43 21.79 38.00
N GLN A 133 -43.57 22.88 38.77
CA GLN A 133 -43.03 22.98 40.12
C GLN A 133 -43.76 22.07 41.11
N GLY A 134 -45.09 21.96 41.01
CA GLY A 134 -45.94 21.10 41.85
C GLY A 134 -46.08 19.65 41.38
N ARG A 135 -45.20 19.17 40.49
CA ARG A 135 -45.35 17.86 39.83
C ARG A 135 -45.25 16.69 40.81
N LEU A 136 -46.04 15.65 40.54
CA LEU A 136 -45.90 14.34 41.16
C LEU A 136 -45.04 13.45 40.23
N LEU A 137 -43.83 13.11 40.67
CA LEU A 137 -42.97 12.19 39.92
C LEU A 137 -43.48 10.75 40.09
N LEU A 138 -44.01 10.18 39.01
CA LEU A 138 -44.37 8.76 38.98
C LEU A 138 -43.11 7.92 38.77
N THR A 139 -42.65 7.26 39.83
CA THR A 139 -41.53 6.32 39.79
C THR A 139 -41.99 4.94 39.33
N SER A 140 -41.03 4.03 39.12
CA SER A 140 -41.33 2.63 38.83
C SER A 140 -42.20 2.00 39.93
N MET A 141 -43.13 1.14 39.52
CA MET A 141 -44.00 0.43 40.44
C MET A 141 -43.19 -0.51 41.34
N THR A 142 -43.51 -0.49 42.63
CA THR A 142 -43.05 -1.51 43.58
C THR A 142 -43.69 -2.86 43.26
N THR A 143 -43.09 -3.96 43.74
CA THR A 143 -43.66 -5.32 43.58
C THR A 143 -45.12 -5.41 44.04
N ARG A 144 -45.46 -4.72 45.15
CA ARG A 144 -46.83 -4.66 45.67
C ARG A 144 -47.77 -3.90 44.73
N GLN A 145 -47.32 -2.81 44.13
CA GLN A 145 -48.12 -2.06 43.16
C GLN A 145 -48.32 -2.87 41.86
N LEU A 146 -47.35 -3.67 41.45
CA LEU A 146 -47.50 -4.61 40.33
C LEU A 146 -48.49 -5.72 40.62
N GLU A 147 -48.41 -6.31 41.82
CA GLU A 147 -49.40 -7.30 42.26
C GLU A 147 -50.82 -6.73 42.24
N MET A 148 -51.00 -5.50 42.73
CA MET A 148 -52.28 -4.79 42.67
C MET A 148 -52.71 -4.52 41.22
N ALA A 149 -51.79 -4.13 40.33
CA ALA A 149 -52.09 -3.90 38.92
C ALA A 149 -52.56 -5.18 38.20
N ILE A 150 -52.08 -6.36 38.62
CA ILE A 150 -52.50 -7.66 38.08
C ILE A 150 -53.85 -8.09 38.67
N THR A 151 -54.05 -7.93 39.98
CA THR A 151 -55.16 -8.56 40.71
C THR A 151 -56.41 -7.70 40.88
N GLU A 152 -56.27 -6.38 41.01
CA GLU A 152 -57.40 -5.50 41.29
C GLU A 152 -58.36 -5.28 40.09
N PRO A 153 -57.91 -5.18 38.82
CA PRO A 153 -58.84 -5.00 37.71
C PRO A 153 -59.81 -6.18 37.52
N PRO A 154 -59.37 -7.45 37.49
CA PRO A 154 -60.30 -8.59 37.43
C PRO A 154 -61.22 -8.67 38.66
N LYS A 155 -60.71 -8.34 39.84
CA LYS A 155 -61.47 -8.37 41.11
C LYS A 155 -62.65 -7.40 41.10
N ARG A 156 -62.52 -6.23 40.47
CA ARG A 156 -63.63 -5.28 40.27
C ARG A 156 -64.74 -5.82 39.36
N LEU A 157 -64.42 -6.79 38.52
CA LEU A 157 -65.37 -7.51 37.66
C LEU A 157 -65.86 -8.82 38.31
N GLY A 158 -65.53 -9.07 39.58
CA GLY A 158 -65.89 -10.31 40.29
C GLY A 158 -65.06 -11.53 39.90
N VAL A 159 -63.95 -11.36 39.17
CA VAL A 159 -63.06 -12.43 38.72
C VAL A 159 -61.79 -12.47 39.57
N THR A 160 -61.36 -13.65 40.00
CA THR A 160 -60.11 -13.83 40.75
C THR A 160 -58.95 -14.18 39.83
N VAL A 161 -57.72 -13.89 40.26
CA VAL A 161 -56.48 -14.26 39.54
C VAL A 161 -55.77 -15.33 40.35
N ASP A 162 -55.35 -16.39 39.68
CA ASP A 162 -54.60 -17.49 40.28
C ASP A 162 -53.29 -16.98 40.91
N ARG A 163 -52.97 -17.46 42.11
CA ARG A 163 -51.76 -17.04 42.85
C ARG A 163 -50.49 -17.48 42.12
N ASP A 164 -50.53 -18.63 41.47
CA ASP A 164 -49.37 -19.16 40.76
C ASP A 164 -49.06 -18.34 39.49
N LEU A 165 -50.11 -17.78 38.86
CA LEU A 165 -49.96 -16.82 37.76
C LEU A 165 -49.31 -15.52 38.24
N VAL A 166 -49.75 -14.96 39.36
CA VAL A 166 -49.19 -13.74 39.93
C VAL A 166 -47.71 -13.93 40.27
N ALA A 167 -47.37 -15.03 40.96
CA ALA A 167 -45.98 -15.35 41.31
C ALA A 167 -45.10 -15.51 40.06
N ARG A 168 -45.61 -16.19 39.03
CA ARG A 168 -44.90 -16.39 37.76
C ARG A 168 -44.62 -15.08 37.03
N LEU A 169 -45.63 -14.22 36.88
CA LEU A 169 -45.50 -12.92 36.22
C LEU A 169 -44.50 -12.01 36.95
N LEU A 170 -44.56 -11.93 38.27
CA LEU A 170 -43.62 -11.12 39.06
C LEU A 170 -42.18 -11.62 38.94
N SER A 171 -41.97 -12.95 38.88
CA SER A 171 -40.65 -13.55 38.65
C SER A 171 -40.09 -13.21 37.27
N GLU A 172 -40.89 -13.39 36.22
CA GLU A 172 -40.46 -13.12 34.83
C GLU A 172 -40.20 -11.63 34.59
N VAL A 173 -40.99 -10.75 35.20
CA VAL A 173 -40.76 -9.29 35.15
C VAL A 173 -39.45 -8.92 35.85
N ALA A 174 -39.14 -9.54 37.00
CA ALA A 174 -37.89 -9.31 37.74
C ALA A 174 -36.65 -9.87 37.01
N GLU A 175 -36.79 -10.98 36.30
CA GLU A 175 -35.72 -11.55 35.46
C GLU A 175 -35.48 -10.69 34.22
N SER A 176 -36.53 -10.30 33.49
CA SER A 176 -36.42 -9.44 32.30
C SER A 176 -35.81 -8.08 32.62
N SER A 177 -36.16 -7.52 33.79
CA SER A 177 -35.60 -6.24 34.27
C SER A 177 -34.11 -6.32 34.60
N ARG A 178 -33.62 -7.46 35.10
CA ARG A 178 -32.19 -7.68 35.38
C ARG A 178 -31.36 -7.75 34.10
N HIS A 179 -31.89 -8.38 33.05
CA HIS A 179 -31.23 -8.44 31.73
C HIS A 179 -31.14 -7.06 31.05
N ALA A 180 -32.08 -6.16 31.36
CA ALA A 180 -32.09 -4.78 30.88
C ALA A 180 -31.26 -3.80 31.76
N GLY A 181 -30.49 -4.30 32.74
CA GLY A 181 -29.62 -3.48 33.59
C GLY A 181 -30.32 -2.70 34.72
N ALA A 182 -31.59 -2.99 35.00
CA ALA A 182 -32.35 -2.37 36.09
C ALA A 182 -32.22 -3.15 37.42
N SER A 183 -32.35 -2.45 38.55
CA SER A 183 -32.31 -3.06 39.89
C SER A 183 -33.50 -3.98 40.14
N ALA A 184 -33.28 -5.12 40.80
CA ALA A 184 -34.32 -6.10 41.16
C ALA A 184 -35.47 -5.50 42.03
N ALA A 185 -35.24 -4.37 42.69
CA ALA A 185 -36.26 -3.67 43.48
C ALA A 185 -37.21 -2.80 42.65
N HIS A 186 -36.85 -2.48 41.41
CA HIS A 186 -37.58 -1.55 40.53
C HIS A 186 -37.58 -2.08 39.10
N PRO A 187 -38.63 -2.80 38.69
CA PRO A 187 -38.74 -3.34 37.34
C PRO A 187 -38.59 -2.26 36.27
N GLY A 188 -37.84 -2.57 35.22
CA GLY A 188 -37.56 -1.64 34.14
C GLY A 188 -38.86 -1.23 33.43
N ALA A 189 -39.00 0.07 33.12
CA ALA A 189 -40.22 0.62 32.50
C ALA A 189 -40.62 -0.08 31.19
N GLY A 190 -39.66 -0.68 30.47
CA GLY A 190 -39.88 -1.41 29.22
C GLY A 190 -40.57 -2.78 29.36
N VAL A 191 -40.67 -3.34 30.56
CA VAL A 191 -41.25 -4.69 30.80
C VAL A 191 -42.75 -4.63 31.12
N LEU A 192 -43.24 -3.48 31.62
CA LEU A 192 -44.66 -3.30 31.98
C LEU A 192 -45.63 -3.42 30.79
N PRO A 193 -45.30 -2.91 29.59
CA PRO A 193 -46.18 -3.09 28.44
C PRO A 193 -46.24 -4.55 27.97
N LEU A 194 -45.14 -5.31 28.08
CA LEU A 194 -45.14 -6.76 27.82
C LEU A 194 -46.09 -7.47 28.80
N MET A 195 -46.03 -7.11 30.07
CA MET A 195 -46.91 -7.67 31.11
C MET A 195 -48.37 -7.35 30.84
N SER A 196 -48.68 -6.10 30.47
CA SER A 196 -50.02 -5.67 30.08
C SER A 196 -50.53 -6.43 28.85
N HIS A 197 -49.68 -6.60 27.84
CA HIS A 197 -50.03 -7.35 26.63
C HIS A 197 -50.26 -8.84 26.92
N ALA A 198 -49.37 -9.49 27.67
CA ALA A 198 -49.48 -10.90 28.01
C ALA A 198 -50.71 -11.17 28.89
N LEU A 199 -51.03 -10.29 29.84
CA LEU A 199 -52.26 -10.35 30.63
C LEU A 199 -53.52 -10.19 29.77
N ASN A 200 -53.51 -9.24 28.82
CA ASN A 200 -54.63 -9.03 27.91
C ASN A 200 -54.85 -10.24 26.98
N GLU A 201 -53.77 -10.86 26.50
CA GLU A 201 -53.87 -12.07 25.67
C GLU A 201 -54.32 -13.27 26.52
N SER A 202 -53.81 -13.41 27.74
CA SER A 202 -54.29 -14.43 28.69
C SER A 202 -55.79 -14.25 28.99
N TRP A 203 -56.25 -13.01 29.10
CA TRP A 203 -57.66 -12.68 29.26
C TRP A 203 -58.50 -13.05 28.02
N ARG A 204 -57.99 -12.79 26.81
CA ARG A 204 -58.64 -13.22 25.57
C ARG A 204 -58.72 -14.74 25.46
N GLN A 205 -57.63 -15.45 25.77
CA GLN A 205 -57.62 -16.91 25.84
C GLN A 205 -58.64 -17.42 26.86
N ARG A 206 -58.77 -16.72 28.00
CA ARG A 206 -59.81 -17.03 28.98
C ARG A 206 -61.22 -16.88 28.42
N VAL A 207 -61.50 -15.79 27.70
CA VAL A 207 -62.82 -15.49 27.10
C VAL A 207 -63.17 -16.45 25.96
N LEU A 208 -62.18 -16.87 25.16
CA LEU A 208 -62.38 -17.79 24.03
C LEU A 208 -62.68 -19.23 24.48
N ARG A 209 -62.35 -19.59 25.74
CA ARG A 209 -62.64 -20.92 26.29
C ARG A 209 -64.03 -20.98 26.93
N PRO A 210 -64.80 -22.06 26.71
CA PRO A 210 -66.09 -22.26 27.40
C PRO A 210 -65.89 -22.36 28.92
N GLY A 211 -66.62 -21.55 29.70
CA GLY A 211 -66.55 -21.59 31.16
C GLY A 211 -67.52 -20.61 31.84
N PRO A 212 -67.72 -20.72 33.16
CA PRO A 212 -68.58 -19.81 33.91
C PRO A 212 -67.97 -18.39 33.94
N PRO A 213 -68.79 -17.32 34.00
CA PRO A 213 -68.33 -15.93 33.85
C PRO A 213 -67.35 -15.48 34.94
N ASP A 214 -67.33 -16.14 36.10
CA ASP A 214 -66.45 -15.91 37.25
C ASP A 214 -65.18 -16.77 37.26
N ARG A 215 -64.94 -17.60 36.23
CA ARG A 215 -63.74 -18.46 36.12
C ARG A 215 -62.46 -17.64 36.39
N PRO A 216 -61.54 -18.08 37.26
CA PRO A 216 -60.32 -17.32 37.52
C PRO A 216 -59.44 -17.22 36.26
N LEU A 217 -58.62 -16.17 36.19
CA LEU A 217 -57.52 -16.10 35.22
C LEU A 217 -56.38 -16.99 35.72
N THR A 218 -56.05 -18.05 34.98
CA THR A 218 -55.16 -19.12 35.46
C THR A 218 -53.75 -19.07 34.87
N LEU A 219 -52.79 -19.74 35.52
CA LEU A 219 -51.45 -19.93 34.95
C LEU A 219 -51.48 -20.68 33.61
N GLU A 220 -52.45 -21.58 33.42
CA GLU A 220 -52.62 -22.30 32.14
C GLU A 220 -53.01 -21.34 31.00
N ASP A 221 -53.96 -20.41 31.25
CA ASP A 221 -54.35 -19.39 30.26
C ASP A 221 -53.14 -18.54 29.85
N TYR A 222 -52.23 -18.28 30.78
CA TYR A 222 -50.98 -17.56 30.54
C TYR A 222 -49.93 -18.39 29.80
N GLN A 223 -49.69 -19.64 30.17
CA GLN A 223 -48.71 -20.51 29.53
C GLN A 223 -49.02 -20.76 28.05
N GLN A 224 -50.30 -20.75 27.68
CA GLN A 224 -50.75 -20.88 26.29
C GLN A 224 -50.36 -19.66 25.43
N THR A 225 -50.11 -18.50 26.05
CA THR A 225 -49.52 -17.33 25.36
C THR A 225 -48.00 -17.45 25.20
N GLY A 226 -47.38 -18.50 25.76
CA GLY A 226 -45.93 -18.73 25.73
C GLY A 226 -45.13 -17.93 26.76
N GLY A 227 -45.79 -17.23 27.68
CA GLY A 227 -45.15 -16.39 28.69
C GLY A 227 -44.83 -14.97 28.21
N LEU A 228 -44.13 -14.19 29.05
CA LEU A 228 -44.02 -12.74 28.92
C LEU A 228 -43.35 -12.29 27.62
N GLU A 229 -42.24 -12.93 27.24
CA GLU A 229 -41.48 -12.60 26.03
C GLU A 229 -42.09 -13.23 24.76
N SER A 230 -42.60 -14.47 24.87
CA SER A 230 -43.12 -15.20 23.71
C SER A 230 -44.46 -14.67 23.22
N ALA A 231 -45.31 -14.08 24.09
CA ALA A 231 -46.63 -13.60 23.68
C ALA A 231 -46.55 -12.49 22.60
N VAL A 232 -45.57 -11.59 22.72
CA VAL A 232 -45.33 -10.53 21.73
C VAL A 232 -44.66 -11.07 20.47
N ALA A 233 -43.70 -11.99 20.63
CA ALA A 233 -43.06 -12.66 19.49
C ALA A 233 -44.06 -13.47 18.67
N GLN A 234 -44.94 -14.25 19.31
CA GLN A 234 -45.99 -15.03 18.65
C GLN A 234 -46.99 -14.14 17.93
N SER A 235 -47.38 -13.00 18.53
CA SER A 235 -48.26 -12.02 17.87
C SER A 235 -47.59 -11.41 16.63
N ALA A 236 -46.30 -11.09 16.70
CA ALA A 236 -45.54 -10.57 15.57
C ALA A 236 -45.38 -11.62 14.46
N GLU A 237 -45.06 -12.86 14.81
CA GLU A 237 -44.95 -13.97 13.85
C GLU A 237 -46.30 -14.32 13.21
N ALA A 238 -47.39 -14.27 13.97
CA ALA A 238 -48.72 -14.53 13.43
C ALA A 238 -49.15 -13.48 12.40
N VAL A 239 -48.80 -12.20 12.61
CA VAL A 239 -49.05 -11.14 11.62
C VAL A 239 -48.12 -11.31 10.42
N TYR A 240 -46.82 -11.51 10.65
CA TYR A 240 -45.82 -11.66 9.59
C TYR A 240 -46.09 -12.90 8.70
N GLY A 241 -46.51 -14.02 9.30
CA GLY A 241 -46.82 -15.26 8.60
C GLY A 241 -48.09 -15.19 7.72
N ARG A 242 -48.97 -14.20 7.94
CA ARG A 242 -50.15 -13.95 7.09
C ARG A 242 -49.82 -13.12 5.84
N LEU A 243 -48.67 -12.46 5.80
CA LEU A 243 -48.22 -11.67 4.66
C LEU A 243 -47.68 -12.59 3.55
N ASP A 244 -47.86 -12.20 2.29
CA ASP A 244 -47.24 -12.91 1.17
C ASP A 244 -45.71 -12.65 1.11
N ARG A 245 -44.98 -13.39 0.25
CA ARG A 245 -43.51 -13.28 0.16
C ARG A 245 -43.01 -11.87 -0.20
N HIS A 246 -43.79 -11.10 -0.98
CA HIS A 246 -43.42 -9.74 -1.36
C HIS A 246 -43.61 -8.81 -0.17
N GLN A 247 -44.80 -8.86 0.46
CA GLN A 247 -45.15 -8.10 1.65
C GLN A 247 -44.24 -8.42 2.85
N GLN A 248 -43.78 -9.66 3.00
CA GLN A 248 -42.79 -10.05 3.99
C GLN A 248 -41.43 -9.36 3.79
N GLY A 249 -41.00 -9.18 2.53
CA GLY A 249 -39.80 -8.40 2.20
C GLY A 249 -39.96 -6.91 2.51
N VAL A 250 -41.14 -6.35 2.24
CA VAL A 250 -41.50 -4.97 2.58
C VAL A 250 -41.56 -4.78 4.10
N ALA A 251 -42.18 -5.70 4.84
CA ALA A 251 -42.25 -5.67 6.29
C ALA A 251 -40.84 -5.67 6.92
N ARG A 252 -39.91 -6.50 6.41
CA ARG A 252 -38.50 -6.47 6.81
C ARG A 252 -37.88 -5.08 6.62
N ALA A 253 -38.08 -4.45 5.47
CA ALA A 253 -37.56 -3.11 5.20
C ALA A 253 -38.16 -2.04 6.13
N LEU A 254 -39.46 -2.12 6.43
CA LEU A 254 -40.15 -1.21 7.35
C LEU A 254 -39.59 -1.32 8.78
N PHE A 255 -39.48 -2.53 9.33
CA PHE A 255 -38.96 -2.73 10.69
C PHE A 255 -37.49 -2.34 10.83
N LEU A 256 -36.66 -2.60 9.81
CA LEU A 256 -35.27 -2.12 9.78
C LEU A 256 -35.17 -0.59 9.72
N ARG A 257 -36.22 0.11 9.23
CA ARG A 257 -36.30 1.58 9.20
C ARG A 257 -36.80 2.16 10.52
N LEU A 258 -37.61 1.42 11.26
CA LEU A 258 -38.15 1.77 12.59
C LEU A 258 -37.19 1.43 13.75
N ALA A 259 -35.97 0.97 13.45
CA ALA A 259 -34.96 0.64 14.45
C ALA A 259 -33.63 1.37 14.16
N ARG A 260 -33.03 1.97 15.18
CA ARG A 260 -31.74 2.66 15.10
C ARG A 260 -30.66 1.84 15.78
N ALA A 261 -29.50 1.75 15.12
CA ALA A 261 -28.31 1.11 15.67
C ALA A 261 -27.45 2.15 16.40
N ALA A 262 -27.26 1.99 17.71
CA ALA A 262 -26.31 2.80 18.47
C ALA A 262 -24.87 2.28 18.28
N PRO A 263 -23.84 3.15 18.22
CA PRO A 263 -22.43 2.74 18.18
C PRO A 263 -22.01 1.96 19.43
N GLU A 264 -22.58 2.31 20.58
CA GLU A 264 -22.36 1.68 21.89
C GLU A 264 -23.74 1.43 22.53
N GLY A 265 -24.30 0.23 22.37
CA GLY A 265 -25.63 -0.15 22.88
C GLY A 265 -26.42 -1.13 22.01
N GLY A 266 -27.56 -1.58 22.52
CA GLY A 266 -28.55 -2.37 21.77
C GLY A 266 -29.28 -1.56 20.70
N ASP A 267 -30.05 -2.22 19.83
CA ASP A 267 -30.93 -1.53 18.89
C ASP A 267 -32.10 -0.87 19.65
N THR A 268 -32.42 0.38 19.31
CA THR A 268 -33.54 1.13 19.91
C THR A 268 -34.62 1.40 18.88
N ALA A 269 -35.86 1.58 19.33
CA ALA A 269 -36.94 1.97 18.43
C ALA A 269 -36.71 3.42 18.00
N ALA A 270 -37.01 3.71 16.74
CA ALA A 270 -36.90 5.06 16.19
C ALA A 270 -38.16 5.41 15.39
N PRO A 271 -38.78 6.57 15.66
CA PRO A 271 -39.90 7.03 14.87
C PRO A 271 -39.42 7.34 13.44
N ALA A 272 -40.20 6.89 12.45
CA ALA A 272 -39.96 7.18 11.05
C ALA A 272 -41.15 7.93 10.44
N ALA A 273 -40.88 8.87 9.53
CA ALA A 273 -41.92 9.62 8.84
C ALA A 273 -42.80 8.69 7.99
N ARG A 274 -44.12 8.85 8.05
CA ARG A 274 -45.06 8.03 7.26
C ARG A 274 -44.85 8.17 5.76
N ALA A 275 -44.49 9.36 5.29
CA ALA A 275 -44.14 9.61 3.90
C ALA A 275 -42.92 8.78 3.43
N ASP A 276 -41.93 8.63 4.32
CA ASP A 276 -40.74 7.82 4.03
C ASP A 276 -41.03 6.33 4.00
N LEU A 277 -41.92 5.87 4.89
CA LEU A 277 -42.34 4.47 4.95
C LEU A 277 -43.24 4.09 3.77
N ALA A 278 -44.12 5.00 3.34
CA ALA A 278 -44.93 4.83 2.13
C ALA A 278 -44.08 4.77 0.85
N GLY A 279 -42.91 5.42 0.84
CA GLY A 279 -41.98 5.38 -0.28
C GLY A 279 -41.19 4.06 -0.44
N VAL A 280 -41.36 3.10 0.48
CA VAL A 280 -40.71 1.78 0.41
C VAL A 280 -41.39 0.87 -0.61
N ASP A 281 -42.73 0.85 -0.60
CA ASP A 281 -43.58 0.06 -1.50
C ASP A 281 -45.05 0.53 -1.38
N ASP A 282 -45.85 0.37 -2.43
CA ASP A 282 -47.28 0.73 -2.43
C ASP A 282 -48.09 -0.05 -1.37
N SER A 283 -47.61 -1.25 -0.98
CA SER A 283 -48.25 -2.10 0.04
C SER A 283 -47.91 -1.70 1.49
N ALA A 284 -46.99 -0.74 1.69
CA ALA A 284 -46.48 -0.40 3.02
C ALA A 284 -47.58 0.07 3.99
N GLY A 285 -48.59 0.80 3.50
CA GLY A 285 -49.72 1.25 4.32
C GLY A 285 -50.53 0.10 4.91
N GLN A 286 -50.87 -0.91 4.09
CA GLN A 286 -51.63 -2.09 4.52
C GLN A 286 -50.84 -2.93 5.55
N ILE A 287 -49.52 -3.06 5.35
CA ILE A 287 -48.65 -3.78 6.27
C ILE A 287 -48.59 -3.05 7.62
N ILE A 288 -48.38 -1.73 7.61
CA ILE A 288 -48.37 -0.92 8.83
C ILE A 288 -49.70 -1.06 9.58
N GLU A 289 -50.84 -0.97 8.89
CA GLU A 289 -52.16 -1.16 9.50
C GLU A 289 -52.35 -2.54 10.15
N ALA A 290 -51.85 -3.62 9.53
CA ALA A 290 -51.90 -4.96 10.10
C ALA A 290 -51.10 -5.05 11.42
N PHE A 291 -49.91 -4.45 11.48
CA PHE A 291 -49.11 -4.38 12.72
C PHE A 291 -49.66 -3.40 13.75
N VAL A 292 -50.40 -2.35 13.34
CA VAL A 292 -51.14 -1.45 14.23
C VAL A 292 -52.32 -2.17 14.89
N GLN A 293 -53.10 -2.95 14.14
CA GLN A 293 -54.20 -3.75 14.68
C GLN A 293 -53.71 -4.75 15.75
N ALA A 294 -52.50 -5.29 15.56
CA ALA A 294 -51.84 -6.15 16.54
C ALA A 294 -51.15 -5.40 17.70
N ARG A 295 -51.19 -4.06 17.72
CA ARG A 295 -50.53 -3.19 18.72
C ARG A 295 -49.01 -3.36 18.77
N LEU A 296 -48.39 -3.61 17.63
CA LEU A 296 -46.94 -3.77 17.46
C LEU A 296 -46.29 -2.52 16.87
N ILE A 297 -47.05 -1.71 16.13
CA ILE A 297 -46.65 -0.39 15.63
C ILE A 297 -47.68 0.64 16.14
N MET A 298 -47.20 1.79 16.61
CA MET A 298 -48.00 2.98 16.84
C MET A 298 -47.82 3.94 15.67
N VAL A 299 -48.92 4.59 15.28
CA VAL A 299 -48.93 5.53 14.16
C VAL A 299 -49.54 6.84 14.64
N SER A 300 -48.87 7.94 14.35
CA SER A 300 -49.37 9.30 14.50
C SER A 300 -49.73 9.90 13.14
N ASP A 301 -50.09 11.19 13.10
CA ASP A 301 -50.42 11.88 11.84
C ASP A 301 -49.24 11.92 10.87
N SER A 302 -48.00 11.95 11.38
CA SER A 302 -46.79 12.11 10.55
C SER A 302 -45.72 11.04 10.76
N THR A 303 -45.78 10.25 11.83
CA THR A 303 -44.76 9.25 12.16
C THR A 303 -45.36 7.87 12.45
N ALA A 304 -44.59 6.83 12.24
CA ALA A 304 -44.85 5.50 12.78
C ALA A 304 -43.64 5.06 13.62
N GLU A 305 -43.89 4.32 14.70
CA GLU A 305 -42.88 3.84 15.63
C GLU A 305 -43.28 2.44 16.14
N ILE A 306 -42.29 1.62 16.52
CA ILE A 306 -42.56 0.35 17.19
C ILE A 306 -43.23 0.66 18.54
N SER A 307 -44.36 0.00 18.84
CA SER A 307 -45.12 0.29 20.05
C SER A 307 -44.32 0.08 21.34
N HIS A 308 -43.42 -0.91 21.36
CA HIS A 308 -42.59 -1.25 22.52
C HIS A 308 -41.21 -1.75 22.08
N GLU A 309 -40.13 -1.16 22.61
CA GLU A 309 -38.75 -1.57 22.29
C GLU A 309 -38.45 -3.05 22.59
N ALA A 310 -39.21 -3.65 23.51
CA ALA A 310 -39.14 -5.07 23.79
C ALA A 310 -39.39 -5.96 22.55
N LEU A 311 -40.08 -5.46 21.52
CA LEU A 311 -40.24 -6.17 20.25
C LEU A 311 -38.89 -6.42 19.54
N LEU A 312 -37.94 -5.49 19.65
CA LEU A 312 -36.61 -5.59 19.06
C LEU A 312 -35.82 -6.75 19.68
N LEU A 313 -36.07 -7.02 20.96
CA LEU A 313 -35.45 -8.09 21.70
C LEU A 313 -36.22 -9.40 21.55
N ALA A 314 -37.55 -9.41 21.72
CA ALA A 314 -38.33 -10.63 21.85
C ALA A 314 -38.62 -11.33 20.51
N TRP A 315 -38.71 -10.62 19.39
CA TRP A 315 -39.06 -11.21 18.09
C TRP A 315 -37.82 -11.78 17.36
N PRO A 316 -37.67 -13.12 17.26
CA PRO A 316 -36.42 -13.72 16.77
C PRO A 316 -36.11 -13.37 15.31
N THR A 317 -37.14 -13.31 14.47
CA THR A 317 -37.00 -12.98 13.05
C THR A 317 -36.52 -11.55 12.85
N LEU A 318 -37.06 -10.59 13.60
CA LEU A 318 -36.58 -9.21 13.58
C LEU A 318 -35.16 -9.07 14.11
N ARG A 319 -34.83 -9.77 15.20
CA ARG A 319 -33.46 -9.79 15.76
C ARG A 319 -32.42 -10.26 14.72
N GLY A 320 -32.72 -11.33 14.00
CA GLY A 320 -31.88 -11.81 12.90
C GLY A 320 -31.68 -10.76 11.80
N TRP A 321 -32.73 -10.04 11.41
CA TRP A 321 -32.60 -8.96 10.42
C TRP A 321 -31.74 -7.80 10.93
N LEU A 322 -31.91 -7.43 12.20
CA LEU A 322 -31.18 -6.35 12.85
C LEU A 322 -29.69 -6.67 12.94
N ASP A 323 -29.33 -7.89 13.31
CA ASP A 323 -27.94 -8.36 13.41
C ASP A 323 -27.26 -8.42 12.03
N GLU A 324 -27.91 -9.01 11.03
CA GLU A 324 -27.38 -9.10 9.65
C GLU A 324 -27.10 -7.73 9.03
N SER A 325 -27.92 -6.73 9.37
CA SER A 325 -27.89 -5.40 8.72
C SER A 325 -27.18 -4.34 9.54
N ARG A 326 -26.52 -4.69 10.66
CA ARG A 326 -26.00 -3.72 11.64
C ARG A 326 -24.98 -2.74 11.04
N SER A 327 -24.03 -3.25 10.26
CA SER A 327 -22.98 -2.42 9.64
C SER A 327 -23.54 -1.41 8.63
N GLN A 328 -24.53 -1.83 7.84
CA GLN A 328 -25.20 -1.01 6.84
C GLN A 328 -26.11 0.02 7.52
N ARG A 329 -26.85 -0.36 8.57
CA ARG A 329 -27.70 0.57 9.35
C ARG A 329 -26.89 1.69 10.02
N LEU A 330 -25.69 1.40 10.54
CA LEU A 330 -24.81 2.44 11.10
C LEU A 330 -24.36 3.48 10.05
N LEU A 331 -24.10 3.04 8.81
CA LEU A 331 -23.78 3.95 7.69
C LEU A 331 -25.00 4.80 7.31
N LEU A 332 -26.17 4.17 7.21
CA LEU A 332 -27.42 4.83 6.83
C LEU A 332 -27.90 5.83 7.88
N ASP A 333 -27.72 5.54 9.17
CA ASP A 333 -28.10 6.46 10.23
C ASP A 333 -27.23 7.73 10.22
N ARG A 334 -25.92 7.60 9.95
CA ARG A 334 -25.03 8.76 9.69
C ARG A 334 -25.45 9.55 8.45
N LEU A 335 -25.83 8.87 7.37
CA LEU A 335 -26.33 9.51 6.15
C LEU A 335 -27.62 10.30 6.42
N ARG A 336 -28.55 9.73 7.19
CA ARG A 336 -29.82 10.37 7.59
C ARG A 336 -29.60 11.65 8.37
N VAL A 337 -28.73 11.63 9.38
CA VAL A 337 -28.41 12.82 10.18
C VAL A 337 -27.89 13.94 9.29
N VAL A 338 -26.90 13.63 8.43
CA VAL A 338 -26.32 14.64 7.53
C VAL A 338 -27.32 15.13 6.48
N ALA A 339 -28.14 14.25 5.92
CA ALA A 339 -29.17 14.63 4.95
C ALA A 339 -30.23 15.55 5.57
N THR A 340 -30.62 15.29 6.82
CA THR A 340 -31.58 16.11 7.57
C THR A 340 -31.03 17.49 7.89
N GLU A 341 -29.76 17.59 8.29
CA GLU A 341 -29.09 18.89 8.54
C GLU A 341 -28.86 19.68 7.24
N TRP A 342 -28.62 18.98 6.13
CA TRP A 342 -28.40 19.60 4.83
C TRP A 342 -29.69 20.14 4.21
N ALA A 343 -30.82 19.41 4.31
CA ALA A 343 -32.07 19.74 3.64
C ALA A 343 -32.54 21.21 3.81
N PRO A 344 -32.54 21.84 5.01
CA PRO A 344 -32.99 23.22 5.15
C PRO A 344 -31.97 24.28 4.68
N ARG A 345 -30.69 23.94 4.58
CA ARG A 345 -29.60 24.91 4.29
C ARG A 345 -29.05 24.79 2.87
N GLU A 346 -29.18 23.60 2.27
CA GLU A 346 -28.61 23.21 0.99
C GLU A 346 -27.10 23.52 0.83
N GLU A 347 -26.37 23.62 1.94
CA GLU A 347 -24.98 24.07 1.94
C GLU A 347 -24.01 23.05 1.32
N LYS A 348 -23.05 23.56 0.53
CA LYS A 348 -22.05 22.73 -0.19
C LYS A 348 -21.00 22.07 0.71
N SER A 349 -20.89 22.51 1.97
CA SER A 349 -19.97 22.00 2.99
C SER A 349 -20.37 20.59 3.43
N TYR A 350 -21.68 20.32 3.56
CA TYR A 350 -22.26 19.06 4.01
C TYR A 350 -22.20 17.94 2.96
N LEU A 351 -22.15 18.29 1.66
CA LEU A 351 -22.18 17.31 0.57
C LEU A 351 -20.98 16.34 0.61
N TYR A 352 -21.29 15.04 0.58
CA TYR A 352 -20.31 13.96 0.63
C TYR A 352 -19.36 13.96 -0.57
N ARG A 353 -18.12 13.49 -0.34
CA ARG A 353 -17.05 13.44 -1.34
C ARG A 353 -16.23 12.17 -1.22
N GLY A 354 -15.58 11.78 -2.31
CA GLY A 354 -14.64 10.66 -2.33
C GLY A 354 -15.28 9.37 -1.81
N SER A 355 -14.64 8.74 -0.82
CA SER A 355 -15.08 7.47 -0.25
C SER A 355 -16.45 7.54 0.44
N GLN A 356 -16.80 8.66 1.07
CA GLN A 356 -18.11 8.82 1.72
C GLN A 356 -19.26 8.84 0.69
N LEU A 357 -19.04 9.51 -0.45
CA LEU A 357 -20.01 9.52 -1.54
C LEU A 357 -20.12 8.14 -2.20
N ALA A 358 -18.99 7.44 -2.40
CA ALA A 358 -19.00 6.10 -2.96
C ALA A 358 -19.76 5.09 -2.07
N ALA A 359 -19.55 5.14 -0.75
CA ALA A 359 -20.26 4.29 0.19
C ALA A 359 -21.77 4.58 0.22
N ALA A 360 -22.18 5.86 0.20
CA ALA A 360 -23.59 6.24 0.17
C ALA A 360 -24.27 5.83 -1.15
N VAL A 361 -23.58 5.94 -2.28
CA VAL A 361 -24.09 5.47 -3.60
C VAL A 361 -24.24 3.96 -3.62
N GLN A 362 -23.28 3.22 -3.08
CA GLN A 362 -23.34 1.75 -3.01
C GLN A 362 -24.48 1.28 -2.09
N ALA A 363 -24.70 1.97 -0.96
CA ALA A 363 -25.81 1.70 -0.05
C ALA A 363 -27.18 1.93 -0.71
N ALA A 364 -27.28 2.93 -1.60
CA ALA A 364 -28.51 3.28 -2.31
C ALA A 364 -28.78 2.45 -3.58
N ASP A 365 -27.81 1.65 -4.06
CA ASP A 365 -27.98 0.81 -5.24
C ASP A 365 -28.47 -0.60 -4.85
N PRO A 366 -29.69 -1.01 -5.28
CA PRO A 366 -30.26 -2.33 -4.99
C PRO A 366 -29.41 -3.49 -5.50
N ARG A 367 -28.59 -3.28 -6.55
CA ARG A 367 -27.75 -4.35 -7.12
C ARG A 367 -26.55 -4.67 -6.23
N THR A 368 -26.07 -3.70 -5.45
CA THR A 368 -24.89 -3.86 -4.61
C THR A 368 -25.22 -4.16 -3.17
N SER A 369 -26.29 -3.57 -2.62
CA SER A 369 -26.67 -3.73 -1.21
C SER A 369 -27.89 -4.64 -0.99
N GLY A 370 -28.52 -5.10 -2.08
CA GLY A 370 -29.78 -5.83 -2.04
C GLY A 370 -31.00 -4.91 -1.86
N PRO A 371 -32.20 -5.38 -2.23
CA PRO A 371 -33.41 -4.56 -2.21
C PRO A 371 -33.81 -4.12 -0.78
N ALA A 372 -33.62 -4.99 0.23
CA ALA A 372 -33.97 -4.67 1.61
C ALA A 372 -33.18 -3.49 2.19
N VAL A 373 -31.88 -3.37 1.86
CA VAL A 373 -31.02 -2.27 2.37
C VAL A 373 -31.16 -1.01 1.51
N ALA A 374 -31.27 -1.13 0.19
CA ALA A 374 -31.46 0.03 -0.69
C ALA A 374 -32.79 0.76 -0.43
N ASN A 375 -33.82 0.03 0.01
CA ASN A 375 -35.11 0.60 0.42
C ASN A 375 -35.06 1.34 1.76
N LEU A 376 -34.00 1.16 2.55
CA LEU A 376 -33.77 1.94 3.78
C LEU A 376 -33.27 3.37 3.49
N VAL A 377 -32.83 3.66 2.25
CA VAL A 377 -32.44 5.01 1.83
C VAL A 377 -33.69 5.77 1.42
N GLY A 378 -34.12 6.72 2.26
CA GLY A 378 -35.32 7.52 2.01
C GLY A 378 -35.17 8.59 0.93
N PRO A 379 -36.27 9.31 0.64
CA PRO A 379 -36.30 10.37 -0.37
C PRO A 379 -35.28 11.47 -0.09
N SER A 380 -35.21 11.96 1.15
CA SER A 380 -34.29 13.02 1.58
C SER A 380 -32.82 12.61 1.43
N GLU A 381 -32.48 11.37 1.78
CA GLU A 381 -31.13 10.84 1.63
C GLU A 381 -30.76 10.64 0.16
N ARG A 382 -31.72 10.19 -0.68
CA ARG A 382 -31.52 10.07 -2.13
C ARG A 382 -31.28 11.43 -2.78
N GLU A 383 -32.01 12.46 -2.36
CA GLU A 383 -31.80 13.82 -2.83
C GLU A 383 -30.42 14.36 -2.41
N PHE A 384 -30.01 14.13 -1.17
CA PHE A 384 -28.67 14.46 -0.68
C PHE A 384 -27.56 13.76 -1.48
N ILE A 385 -27.71 12.46 -1.76
CA ILE A 385 -26.78 11.70 -2.61
C ILE A 385 -26.74 12.31 -4.01
N ALA A 386 -27.90 12.59 -4.61
CA ALA A 386 -27.99 13.20 -5.94
C ALA A 386 -27.36 14.60 -5.99
N ALA A 387 -27.56 15.43 -4.97
CA ALA A 387 -26.90 16.72 -4.82
C ALA A 387 -25.38 16.58 -4.69
N SER A 388 -24.91 15.61 -3.91
CA SER A 388 -23.48 15.29 -3.74
C SER A 388 -22.85 14.83 -5.05
N ILE A 389 -23.52 13.97 -5.83
CA ILE A 389 -23.10 13.56 -7.18
C ILE A 389 -23.04 14.75 -8.13
N ARG A 390 -24.07 15.60 -8.15
CA ARG A 390 -24.12 16.80 -9.01
C ARG A 390 -22.98 17.76 -8.67
N ALA A 391 -22.69 17.97 -7.39
CA ALA A 391 -21.58 18.81 -6.94
C ALA A 391 -20.21 18.25 -7.32
N GLU A 392 -20.01 16.94 -7.19
CA GLU A 392 -18.77 16.26 -7.59
C GLU A 392 -18.56 16.32 -9.12
N LYS A 393 -19.63 16.10 -9.92
CA LYS A 393 -19.58 16.28 -11.38
C LYS A 393 -19.26 17.71 -11.78
N ARG A 394 -19.90 18.72 -11.16
CA ARG A 394 -19.59 20.15 -11.43
C ARG A 394 -18.15 20.51 -11.05
N ARG A 395 -17.62 19.98 -9.95
CA ARG A 395 -16.22 20.20 -9.54
C ARG A 395 -15.22 19.57 -10.49
N ARG A 396 -15.53 18.37 -11.00
CA ARG A 396 -14.73 17.75 -12.06
C ARG A 396 -14.79 18.59 -13.33
N ALA A 397 -15.98 19.00 -13.75
CA ALA A 397 -16.17 19.86 -14.92
C ALA A 397 -15.45 21.21 -14.78
N THR A 398 -15.49 21.89 -13.63
CA THR A 398 -14.76 23.15 -13.42
C THR A 398 -13.26 22.94 -13.33
N ARG A 399 -12.76 21.86 -12.72
CA ARG A 399 -11.32 21.51 -12.79
C ARG A 399 -10.89 21.22 -14.22
N HIS A 400 -11.71 20.54 -15.02
CA HIS A 400 -11.45 20.29 -16.42
C HIS A 400 -11.56 21.56 -17.27
N ALA A 401 -12.46 22.49 -16.96
CA ALA A 401 -12.60 23.77 -17.64
C ALA A 401 -11.47 24.76 -17.29
N VAL A 402 -11.02 24.81 -16.03
CA VAL A 402 -9.85 25.62 -15.62
C VAL A 402 -8.57 25.06 -16.22
N ARG A 403 -8.38 23.73 -16.19
CA ARG A 403 -7.27 23.07 -16.91
C ARG A 403 -7.38 23.29 -18.42
N GLY A 404 -8.58 23.20 -18.98
CA GLY A 404 -8.86 23.44 -20.39
C GLY A 404 -8.59 24.89 -20.82
N GLY A 405 -8.93 25.87 -19.98
CA GLY A 405 -8.65 27.29 -20.22
C GLY A 405 -7.16 27.61 -20.11
N PHE A 406 -6.45 27.01 -19.14
CA PHE A 406 -5.00 27.14 -19.03
C PHE A 406 -4.28 26.49 -20.22
N VAL A 407 -4.77 25.33 -20.66
CA VAL A 407 -4.31 24.64 -21.88
C VAL A 407 -4.65 25.44 -23.13
N ALA A 408 -5.84 26.03 -23.26
CA ALA A 408 -6.21 26.85 -24.43
C ALA A 408 -5.36 28.12 -24.53
N PHE A 409 -5.05 28.77 -23.40
CA PHE A 409 -4.16 29.94 -23.38
C PHE A 409 -2.72 29.57 -23.74
N THR A 410 -2.20 28.46 -23.19
CA THR A 410 -0.87 27.93 -23.59
C THR A 410 -0.87 27.41 -25.02
N VAL A 411 -1.97 26.86 -25.53
CA VAL A 411 -2.13 26.42 -26.92
C VAL A 411 -2.22 27.62 -27.86
N CYS A 412 -2.88 28.73 -27.53
CA CYS A 412 -2.86 29.94 -28.36
C CYS A 412 -1.45 30.56 -28.43
N LEU A 413 -0.75 30.64 -27.29
CA LEU A 413 0.65 31.10 -27.24
C LEU A 413 1.58 30.15 -28.01
N ALA A 414 1.34 28.84 -27.88
CA ALA A 414 2.05 27.82 -28.65
C ALA A 414 1.66 27.84 -30.12
N LEU A 415 0.43 28.19 -30.53
CA LEU A 415 -0.02 28.25 -31.93
C LEU A 415 0.62 29.43 -32.66
N VAL A 416 0.82 30.57 -32.00
CA VAL A 416 1.59 31.70 -32.56
C VAL A 416 3.06 31.33 -32.74
N ALA A 417 3.66 30.66 -31.74
CA ALA A 417 5.03 30.15 -31.83
C ALA A 417 5.17 29.01 -32.85
N VAL A 418 4.16 28.14 -32.95
CA VAL A 418 4.09 27.00 -33.87
C VAL A 418 3.83 27.50 -35.28
N PHE A 419 3.05 28.56 -35.54
CA PHE A 419 2.90 29.12 -36.89
C PHE A 419 4.23 29.69 -37.41
N ALA A 420 4.97 30.41 -36.55
CA ALA A 420 6.32 30.89 -36.86
C ALA A 420 7.32 29.73 -37.07
N LEU A 421 7.20 28.65 -36.29
CA LEU A 421 8.00 27.44 -36.47
C LEU A 421 7.51 26.55 -37.63
N HIS A 422 6.24 26.60 -38.04
CA HIS A 422 5.64 25.77 -39.09
C HIS A 422 6.03 26.28 -40.47
N SER A 423 6.07 27.61 -40.67
CA SER A 423 6.64 28.23 -41.87
C SER A 423 8.12 27.85 -42.06
N ARG A 424 8.89 27.81 -40.96
CA ARG A 424 10.29 27.34 -40.96
C ARG A 424 10.39 25.82 -41.14
N ASN A 425 9.51 25.04 -40.51
CA ASN A 425 9.51 23.58 -40.56
C ASN A 425 9.02 23.05 -41.91
N ALA A 426 8.13 23.71 -42.64
CA ALA A 426 7.70 23.25 -43.97
C ALA A 426 8.87 23.22 -44.97
N SER A 427 9.75 24.22 -44.92
CA SER A 427 10.99 24.27 -45.71
C SER A 427 11.99 23.20 -45.28
N VAL A 428 12.13 22.98 -43.96
CA VAL A 428 12.99 21.92 -43.39
C VAL A 428 12.44 20.52 -43.67
N GLN A 429 11.12 20.32 -43.68
CA GLN A 429 10.46 19.05 -43.98
C GLN A 429 10.64 18.65 -45.43
N GLN A 430 10.53 19.58 -46.39
CA GLN A 430 10.82 19.27 -47.79
C GLN A 430 12.27 18.84 -48.00
N ARG A 431 13.22 19.53 -47.33
CA ARG A 431 14.64 19.18 -47.38
C ARG A 431 14.93 17.83 -46.71
N ASN A 432 14.37 17.58 -45.53
CA ASN A 432 14.60 16.36 -44.78
C ASN A 432 13.95 15.14 -45.45
N ALA A 433 12.80 15.31 -46.12
CA ALA A 433 12.16 14.24 -46.90
C ALA A 433 13.04 13.76 -48.06
N ALA A 434 13.73 14.68 -48.76
CA ALA A 434 14.66 14.33 -49.83
C ALA A 434 15.90 13.57 -49.31
N ILE A 435 16.44 14.01 -48.17
CA ILE A 435 17.61 13.35 -47.55
C ILE A 435 17.22 11.97 -47.00
N ALA A 436 16.05 11.86 -46.36
CA ALA A 436 15.54 10.59 -45.85
C ALA A 436 15.31 9.57 -46.98
N ALA A 437 14.76 9.98 -48.13
CA ALA A 437 14.58 9.09 -49.26
C ALA A 437 15.90 8.50 -49.79
N ARG A 438 16.98 9.30 -49.80
CA ARG A 438 18.33 8.84 -50.15
C ARG A 438 18.85 7.83 -49.14
N LEU A 439 18.72 8.12 -47.84
CA LEU A 439 19.17 7.25 -46.76
C LEU A 439 18.41 5.92 -46.71
N VAL A 440 17.12 5.87 -47.06
CA VAL A 440 16.38 4.61 -47.19
C VAL A 440 16.95 3.72 -48.28
N ASN A 441 17.42 4.30 -49.40
CA ASN A 441 18.06 3.52 -50.45
C ASN A 441 19.43 2.99 -50.00
N GLU A 442 20.24 3.82 -49.34
CA GLU A 442 21.53 3.39 -48.77
C GLU A 442 21.33 2.28 -47.73
N SER A 443 20.29 2.39 -46.89
CA SER A 443 19.88 1.36 -45.95
C SER A 443 19.66 -0.01 -46.60
N ARG A 444 19.12 -0.03 -47.83
CA ARG A 444 18.83 -1.28 -48.56
C ARG A 444 20.06 -1.81 -49.29
N THR A 445 20.92 -0.94 -49.81
CA THR A 445 22.12 -1.36 -50.56
C THR A 445 23.15 -2.01 -49.65
N VAL A 446 23.25 -1.58 -48.38
CA VAL A 446 24.19 -2.15 -47.40
C VAL A 446 23.57 -3.22 -46.50
N ALA A 447 22.29 -3.55 -46.65
CA ALA A 447 21.56 -4.49 -45.77
C ALA A 447 22.17 -5.88 -45.67
N ASP A 448 22.73 -6.40 -46.77
CA ASP A 448 23.28 -7.76 -46.85
C ASP A 448 24.78 -7.84 -46.48
N GLY A 449 25.48 -6.70 -46.39
CA GLY A 449 26.92 -6.62 -46.13
C GLY A 449 27.32 -5.92 -44.82
N ASP A 450 26.57 -4.90 -44.40
CA ASP A 450 26.78 -4.17 -43.15
C ASP A 450 25.43 -3.85 -42.49
N PRO A 451 24.91 -4.82 -41.71
CA PRO A 451 23.57 -4.71 -41.12
C PRO A 451 23.41 -3.54 -40.16
N LEU A 452 24.51 -3.07 -39.56
CA LEU A 452 24.48 -1.93 -38.64
C LEU A 452 24.39 -0.61 -39.39
N ASN A 453 25.16 -0.42 -40.48
CA ASN A 453 25.02 0.77 -41.31
C ASN A 453 23.66 0.80 -42.01
N ALA A 454 23.12 -0.35 -42.43
CA ALA A 454 21.77 -0.45 -42.94
C ALA A 454 20.73 0.06 -41.93
N ARG A 455 20.94 -0.23 -40.64
CA ARG A 455 20.10 0.26 -39.54
C ARG A 455 20.32 1.73 -39.20
N LEU A 456 21.56 2.22 -39.27
CA LEU A 456 21.88 3.62 -39.04
C LEU A 456 21.27 4.49 -40.15
N TYR A 457 21.35 4.07 -41.41
CA TYR A 457 20.69 4.77 -42.52
C TYR A 457 19.17 4.69 -42.41
N ALA A 458 18.61 3.56 -41.99
CA ALA A 458 17.18 3.43 -41.74
C ALA A 458 16.71 4.36 -40.60
N LEU A 459 17.45 4.39 -39.48
CA LEU A 459 17.15 5.24 -38.32
C LEU A 459 17.34 6.73 -38.63
N ALA A 460 18.42 7.10 -39.33
CA ALA A 460 18.64 8.47 -39.77
C ALA A 460 17.55 8.93 -40.75
N ALA A 461 17.10 8.05 -41.66
CA ALA A 461 15.94 8.35 -42.51
C ALA A 461 14.64 8.54 -41.71
N GLN A 462 14.42 7.74 -40.67
CA GLN A 462 13.25 7.84 -39.79
C GLN A 462 13.29 9.09 -38.90
N GLU A 463 14.47 9.53 -38.46
CA GLU A 463 14.63 10.78 -37.73
C GLU A 463 14.39 12.00 -38.62
N LEU A 464 14.84 11.94 -39.88
CA LEU A 464 14.68 13.05 -40.83
C LEU A 464 13.26 13.15 -41.39
N ALA A 465 12.61 12.03 -41.71
CA ALA A 465 11.23 12.00 -42.23
C ALA A 465 10.37 10.94 -41.52
N PRO A 466 9.94 11.18 -40.26
CA PRO A 466 9.25 10.18 -39.44
C PRO A 466 7.92 9.70 -40.00
N SER A 467 7.26 10.52 -40.82
CA SER A 467 5.99 10.24 -41.50
C SER A 467 6.15 9.51 -42.83
N SER A 468 7.38 9.33 -43.32
CA SER A 468 7.63 8.61 -44.57
C SER A 468 7.43 7.12 -44.37
N ALA A 469 6.47 6.54 -45.10
CA ALA A 469 6.21 5.10 -45.07
C ALA A 469 7.45 4.27 -45.45
N SER A 470 8.34 4.79 -46.30
CA SER A 470 9.56 4.11 -46.73
C SER A 470 10.63 4.08 -45.62
N ALA A 471 10.74 5.14 -44.82
CA ALA A 471 11.66 5.21 -43.67
C ALA A 471 11.18 4.32 -42.52
N GLN A 472 9.87 4.31 -42.25
CA GLN A 472 9.28 3.43 -41.24
C GLN A 472 9.46 1.96 -41.60
N GLN A 473 9.33 1.62 -42.89
CA GLN A 473 9.57 0.26 -43.36
C GLN A 473 11.05 -0.13 -43.28
N ALA A 474 11.99 0.78 -43.57
CA ALA A 474 13.42 0.55 -43.44
C ALA A 474 13.81 0.27 -41.97
N VAL A 475 13.28 1.03 -41.01
CA VAL A 475 13.53 0.80 -39.58
C VAL A 475 12.93 -0.51 -39.10
N ARG A 476 11.73 -0.89 -39.56
CA ARG A 476 11.14 -2.19 -39.20
C ARG A 476 12.01 -3.36 -39.67
N ASN A 477 12.55 -3.27 -40.90
CA ASN A 477 13.46 -4.29 -41.43
C ASN A 477 14.78 -4.34 -40.67
N ALA A 478 15.33 -3.18 -40.28
CA ALA A 478 16.59 -3.10 -39.54
C ALA A 478 16.44 -3.38 -38.03
N ALA A 479 15.25 -3.18 -37.46
CA ALA A 479 14.94 -3.46 -36.06
C ALA A 479 14.76 -4.96 -35.75
N ALA A 480 14.63 -5.80 -36.78
CA ALA A 480 14.62 -7.26 -36.63
C ALA A 480 15.97 -7.85 -36.17
N GLN A 481 17.05 -7.04 -36.15
CA GLN A 481 18.36 -7.44 -35.64
C GLN A 481 18.53 -6.99 -34.17
N ARG A 482 19.06 -7.85 -33.29
CA ARG A 482 19.15 -7.62 -31.83
C ARG A 482 20.57 -7.17 -31.43
N LEU A 483 20.70 -6.25 -30.47
CA LEU A 483 21.93 -5.92 -29.73
C LEU A 483 21.63 -6.08 -28.23
N LEU A 484 22.47 -6.85 -27.53
CA LEU A 484 22.26 -7.37 -26.17
C LEU A 484 23.34 -6.85 -25.20
N ALA A 485 22.95 -6.76 -23.92
CA ALA A 485 23.80 -6.38 -22.80
C ALA A 485 24.57 -7.58 -22.23
N MET A 486 25.80 -7.34 -21.73
CA MET A 486 26.65 -8.34 -21.07
C MET A 486 26.10 -8.69 -19.67
N PRO A 487 26.07 -9.96 -19.24
CA PRO A 487 25.74 -10.32 -17.87
C PRO A 487 26.90 -10.09 -16.91
N THR A 488 26.52 -9.60 -15.74
CA THR A 488 27.34 -9.28 -14.58
C THR A 488 27.90 -10.54 -13.90
N THR A 489 29.21 -10.68 -13.77
CA THR A 489 29.84 -11.59 -12.78
C THR A 489 30.33 -10.77 -11.59
N ALA A 490 29.47 -10.60 -10.59
CA ALA A 490 29.62 -9.65 -9.48
C ALA A 490 30.78 -9.91 -8.49
N ASN A 491 31.71 -10.83 -8.76
CA ASN A 491 32.70 -11.31 -7.79
C ASN A 491 34.12 -11.50 -8.37
N ALA A 492 34.63 -10.60 -9.21
CA ALA A 492 36.00 -10.72 -9.74
C ALA A 492 36.72 -9.37 -9.89
N TRP A 493 37.98 -9.31 -9.45
CA TRP A 493 38.93 -8.25 -9.83
C TRP A 493 39.46 -8.59 -11.22
N ILE A 494 39.22 -7.71 -12.19
CA ILE A 494 39.70 -7.84 -13.57
C ILE A 494 41.09 -7.19 -13.71
N SER A 495 42.10 -7.97 -14.10
CA SER A 495 43.48 -7.51 -14.34
C SER A 495 43.82 -7.32 -15.81
N THR A 496 43.03 -7.85 -16.74
CA THR A 496 43.27 -7.74 -18.19
C THR A 496 42.00 -8.07 -18.98
N VAL A 497 41.87 -7.55 -20.20
CA VAL A 497 40.75 -7.77 -21.12
C VAL A 497 41.23 -7.94 -22.56
N ALA A 498 40.44 -8.62 -23.38
CA ALA A 498 40.67 -8.83 -24.81
C ALA A 498 39.35 -8.83 -25.59
N LEU A 499 39.31 -8.27 -26.80
CA LEU A 499 38.17 -8.33 -27.71
C LEU A 499 38.49 -9.11 -28.99
N SER A 500 37.52 -9.86 -29.51
CA SER A 500 37.67 -10.55 -30.79
C SER A 500 37.55 -9.58 -31.96
N LYS A 501 38.25 -9.88 -33.06
CA LYS A 501 38.23 -9.05 -34.27
C LYS A 501 36.85 -8.88 -34.91
N ASP A 502 35.94 -9.82 -34.70
CA ASP A 502 34.57 -9.70 -35.22
C ASP A 502 33.63 -8.96 -34.25
N GLY A 503 34.12 -8.53 -33.08
CA GLY A 503 33.32 -7.88 -32.03
C GLY A 503 32.25 -8.78 -31.44
N ARG A 504 32.33 -10.11 -31.63
CA ARG A 504 31.35 -11.08 -31.13
C ARG A 504 31.75 -11.72 -29.81
N THR A 505 33.02 -11.66 -29.43
CA THR A 505 33.53 -12.26 -28.21
C THR A 505 34.37 -11.26 -27.44
N ALA A 506 34.20 -11.21 -26.13
CA ALA A 506 35.12 -10.53 -25.21
C ALA A 506 35.67 -11.54 -24.21
N ALA A 507 36.91 -11.38 -23.79
CA ALA A 507 37.51 -12.12 -22.70
C ALA A 507 38.03 -11.17 -21.62
N PHE A 508 38.01 -11.64 -20.37
CA PHE A 508 38.55 -10.92 -19.23
C PHE A 508 39.29 -11.88 -18.30
N GLY A 509 40.37 -11.42 -17.70
CA GLY A 509 41.26 -12.20 -16.85
C GLY A 509 41.40 -11.52 -15.51
N GLY A 510 41.49 -12.29 -14.43
CA GLY A 510 41.47 -11.73 -13.09
C GLY A 510 41.48 -12.77 -11.99
N PHE A 511 40.94 -12.42 -10.82
CA PHE A 511 40.72 -13.34 -9.71
C PHE A 511 39.43 -13.07 -8.98
N ARG A 512 38.83 -14.12 -8.39
CA ARG A 512 37.57 -14.00 -7.66
C ARG A 512 37.75 -13.29 -6.32
N THR A 513 36.80 -12.43 -5.97
CA THR A 513 36.78 -11.73 -4.67
C THR A 513 36.44 -12.65 -3.50
N ASP A 514 35.81 -13.80 -3.75
CA ASP A 514 35.34 -14.77 -2.75
C ASP A 514 36.33 -15.92 -2.48
N GLY A 515 37.60 -15.78 -2.86
CA GLY A 515 38.63 -16.78 -2.58
C GLY A 515 39.98 -16.59 -3.26
N GLY A 516 40.20 -15.47 -3.95
CA GLY A 516 41.47 -15.13 -4.60
C GLY A 516 41.86 -16.04 -5.76
N ARG A 517 40.95 -16.92 -6.21
CA ARG A 517 41.24 -17.88 -7.28
C ARG A 517 41.34 -17.17 -8.63
N PRO A 518 42.43 -17.36 -9.38
CA PRO A 518 42.56 -16.82 -10.72
C PRO A 518 41.50 -17.37 -11.68
N LEU A 519 41.06 -16.54 -12.63
CA LEU A 519 40.05 -16.92 -13.62
C LEU A 519 40.26 -16.20 -14.96
N VAL A 520 39.71 -16.80 -16.01
CA VAL A 520 39.41 -16.16 -17.30
C VAL A 520 37.93 -16.33 -17.59
N GLY A 521 37.24 -15.23 -17.89
CA GLY A 521 35.88 -15.23 -18.39
C GLY A 521 35.85 -14.97 -19.88
N VAL A 522 35.02 -15.72 -20.62
CA VAL A 522 34.76 -15.51 -22.04
C VAL A 522 33.29 -15.25 -22.25
N VAL A 523 32.98 -14.17 -22.95
CA VAL A 523 31.64 -13.64 -23.15
C VAL A 523 31.33 -13.56 -24.63
N ASP A 524 30.26 -14.23 -25.05
CA ASP A 524 29.68 -14.02 -26.37
C ASP A 524 28.80 -12.76 -26.33
N ILE A 525 29.21 -11.72 -27.05
CA ILE A 525 28.59 -10.39 -27.08
C ILE A 525 27.20 -10.45 -27.75
N GLY A 526 26.99 -11.36 -28.71
CA GLY A 526 25.73 -11.51 -29.43
C GLY A 526 24.59 -12.10 -28.58
N SER A 527 24.92 -13.04 -27.70
CA SER A 527 23.97 -13.76 -26.83
C SER A 527 24.02 -13.30 -25.38
N GLY A 528 25.07 -12.60 -24.98
CA GLY A 528 25.37 -12.32 -23.59
C GLY A 528 25.73 -13.58 -22.80
N LYS A 529 26.16 -14.68 -23.43
CA LYS A 529 26.50 -15.89 -22.68
C LYS A 529 27.92 -15.77 -22.12
N THR A 530 28.05 -15.81 -20.79
CA THR A 530 29.35 -15.81 -20.11
C THR A 530 29.74 -17.22 -19.69
N SER A 531 30.99 -17.60 -19.96
CA SER A 531 31.65 -18.80 -19.45
C SER A 531 32.84 -18.40 -18.60
N LEU A 532 33.00 -19.03 -17.44
CA LEU A 532 34.09 -18.77 -16.50
C LEU A 532 34.99 -20.01 -16.44
N HIS A 533 36.30 -19.79 -16.53
CA HIS A 533 37.33 -20.83 -16.55
C HIS A 533 38.36 -20.52 -15.47
N ASP A 534 38.39 -21.36 -14.42
CA ASP A 534 39.39 -21.25 -13.36
C ASP A 534 40.80 -21.42 -13.95
N GLN A 535 41.75 -20.63 -13.43
CA GLN A 535 43.15 -20.68 -13.87
C GLN A 535 44.06 -21.02 -12.69
N ASP A 536 45.20 -21.65 -13.00
CA ASP A 536 46.24 -21.94 -12.01
C ASP A 536 46.97 -20.67 -11.55
N GLN A 537 46.98 -19.63 -12.40
CA GLN A 537 47.65 -18.35 -12.15
C GLN A 537 46.83 -17.18 -12.72
N VAL A 538 47.00 -15.99 -12.16
CA VAL A 538 46.37 -14.76 -12.65
C VAL A 538 46.94 -14.43 -14.03
N PRO A 539 46.09 -14.30 -15.08
CA PRO A 539 46.54 -13.90 -16.41
C PRO A 539 47.19 -12.53 -16.36
N ARG A 540 48.42 -12.41 -16.88
CA ARG A 540 49.11 -11.10 -17.00
C ARG A 540 48.59 -10.32 -18.22
N SER A 541 48.29 -11.03 -19.30
CA SER A 541 47.70 -10.52 -20.52
C SER A 541 46.70 -11.51 -21.10
N LEU A 542 45.78 -11.00 -21.91
CA LEU A 542 44.84 -11.78 -22.70
C LEU A 542 44.85 -11.32 -24.16
N VAL A 543 44.69 -12.27 -25.07
CA VAL A 543 44.55 -12.01 -26.51
C VAL A 543 43.52 -12.98 -27.08
N ILE A 544 42.70 -12.52 -28.02
CA ILE A 544 41.83 -13.41 -28.81
C ILE A 544 42.40 -13.50 -30.22
N ASP A 545 42.78 -14.71 -30.65
CA ASP A 545 43.34 -14.91 -31.99
C ASP A 545 42.26 -14.79 -33.10
N SER A 546 42.69 -14.85 -34.37
CA SER A 546 41.77 -14.79 -35.51
C SER A 546 40.83 -15.99 -35.64
N ALA A 547 41.08 -17.09 -34.93
CA ALA A 547 40.21 -18.26 -34.85
C ALA A 547 39.21 -18.18 -33.67
N GLY A 548 39.30 -17.14 -32.84
CA GLY A 548 38.47 -16.96 -31.64
C GLY A 548 39.00 -17.67 -30.40
N THR A 549 40.22 -18.20 -30.42
CA THR A 549 40.86 -18.83 -29.26
C THR A 549 41.32 -17.76 -28.29
N VAL A 550 40.95 -17.90 -27.01
CA VAL A 550 41.39 -16.99 -25.95
C VAL A 550 42.73 -17.48 -25.42
N LEU A 551 43.78 -16.68 -25.64
CA LEU A 551 45.13 -16.95 -25.22
C LEU A 551 45.47 -16.14 -23.98
N ALA A 552 46.03 -16.80 -22.97
CA ALA A 552 46.48 -16.20 -21.71
C ALA A 552 47.93 -16.55 -21.43
N ASP A 553 48.67 -15.63 -20.81
CA ASP A 553 50.01 -15.89 -20.29
C ASP A 553 50.07 -15.84 -18.75
N GLY A 554 50.89 -16.72 -18.17
CA GLY A 554 51.13 -16.82 -16.72
C GLY A 554 52.48 -16.24 -16.29
N LYS A 555 52.76 -16.19 -14.98
CA LYS A 555 54.10 -15.86 -14.45
C LYS A 555 55.17 -16.89 -14.83
N ASP A 556 54.75 -18.08 -15.26
CA ASP A 556 55.60 -19.18 -15.71
C ASP A 556 56.09 -19.04 -17.17
N GLY A 557 55.76 -17.93 -17.85
CA GLY A 557 56.14 -17.66 -19.23
C GLY A 557 55.39 -18.49 -20.27
N ARG A 558 54.41 -19.33 -19.88
CA ARG A 558 53.73 -20.23 -20.81
C ARG A 558 52.49 -19.58 -21.40
N LEU A 559 52.37 -19.64 -22.73
CA LEU A 559 51.17 -19.25 -23.46
C LEU A 559 50.18 -20.42 -23.48
N ARG A 560 48.94 -20.16 -23.06
CA ARG A 560 47.90 -21.18 -22.86
C ARG A 560 46.63 -20.79 -23.59
N ASP A 561 45.90 -21.79 -24.09
CA ASP A 561 44.48 -21.64 -24.41
C ASP A 561 43.74 -21.55 -23.07
N ALA A 562 43.20 -20.38 -22.75
CA ALA A 562 42.57 -20.09 -21.47
C ALA A 562 41.25 -20.85 -21.25
N VAL A 563 40.63 -21.33 -22.33
CA VAL A 563 39.37 -22.09 -22.29
C VAL A 563 39.67 -23.58 -22.17
N LYS A 564 40.67 -24.09 -22.90
CA LYS A 564 41.03 -25.52 -22.87
C LYS A 564 42.05 -25.88 -21.78
N GLY A 565 42.73 -24.89 -21.21
CA GLY A 565 43.83 -25.06 -20.26
C GLY A 565 45.12 -25.64 -20.86
N THR A 566 45.17 -25.85 -22.18
CA THR A 566 46.31 -26.47 -22.86
C THR A 566 47.45 -25.47 -23.04
N VAL A 567 48.66 -25.86 -22.63
CA VAL A 567 49.88 -25.09 -22.93
C VAL A 567 50.20 -25.23 -24.42
N LEU A 568 50.16 -24.11 -25.14
CA LEU A 568 50.46 -24.08 -26.58
C LEU A 568 51.96 -23.99 -26.82
N LYS A 569 52.67 -23.17 -26.02
CA LYS A 569 54.11 -22.99 -26.13
C LYS A 569 54.71 -22.45 -24.83
N SER A 570 55.91 -22.91 -24.50
CA SER A 570 56.73 -22.24 -23.48
C SER A 570 57.38 -21.03 -24.13
N VAL A 571 56.97 -19.85 -23.72
CA VAL A 571 57.67 -18.61 -24.00
C VAL A 571 58.45 -18.23 -22.74
N ALA A 572 59.45 -17.35 -22.86
CA ALA A 572 60.34 -17.11 -21.73
C ALA A 572 59.67 -16.23 -20.64
N GLU A 573 60.27 -16.17 -19.45
CA GLU A 573 59.63 -15.78 -18.17
C GLU A 573 58.93 -14.40 -18.14
N ASP A 574 59.30 -13.46 -19.02
CA ASP A 574 58.85 -12.06 -18.93
C ASP A 574 57.50 -11.74 -19.61
N GLY A 575 56.89 -12.68 -20.34
CA GLY A 575 55.47 -12.62 -20.76
C GLY A 575 55.14 -11.98 -22.12
N VAL A 576 53.83 -11.96 -22.44
CA VAL A 576 53.23 -11.34 -23.62
C VAL A 576 52.93 -9.87 -23.33
N VAL A 577 53.35 -8.98 -24.25
CA VAL A 577 53.39 -7.54 -23.97
C VAL A 577 52.42 -6.72 -24.83
N SER A 578 52.11 -7.19 -26.04
CA SER A 578 51.20 -6.51 -26.96
C SER A 578 50.79 -7.47 -28.09
N ALA A 579 49.60 -7.29 -28.65
CA ALA A 579 49.08 -8.06 -29.78
C ALA A 579 48.68 -7.12 -30.93
N GLY A 580 49.07 -7.49 -32.15
CA GLY A 580 48.75 -6.80 -33.41
C GLY A 580 48.13 -7.81 -34.37
N GLY A 581 46.82 -7.96 -34.30
CA GLY A 581 46.07 -8.88 -35.15
C GLY A 581 46.43 -10.36 -34.99
N LYS A 582 47.25 -10.90 -35.90
CA LYS A 582 47.70 -12.32 -35.88
C LYS A 582 48.94 -12.53 -34.99
N TRP A 583 49.61 -11.44 -34.62
CA TRP A 583 50.94 -11.49 -34.05
C TRP A 583 50.95 -11.12 -32.58
N VAL A 584 51.80 -11.81 -31.81
CA VAL A 584 51.99 -11.58 -30.38
C VAL A 584 53.44 -11.21 -30.12
N LEU A 585 53.67 -10.12 -29.40
CA LEU A 585 55.00 -9.74 -28.95
C LEU A 585 55.33 -10.42 -27.63
N VAL A 586 56.47 -11.11 -27.63
CA VAL A 586 57.00 -11.80 -26.45
C VAL A 586 58.29 -11.12 -26.04
N ARG A 587 58.40 -10.81 -24.75
CA ARG A 587 59.63 -10.27 -24.16
C ARG A 587 60.45 -11.35 -23.46
N HIS A 588 61.76 -11.25 -23.59
CA HIS A 588 62.74 -12.02 -22.84
C HIS A 588 63.91 -11.10 -22.47
N ALA A 589 64.05 -10.81 -21.17
CA ALA A 589 64.93 -9.78 -20.65
C ALA A 589 64.72 -8.43 -21.38
N ASP A 590 65.78 -7.82 -21.89
CA ASP A 590 65.73 -6.56 -22.65
C ASP A 590 65.45 -6.78 -24.15
N THR A 591 64.94 -7.93 -24.58
CA THR A 591 64.66 -8.22 -26.00
C THR A 591 63.21 -8.62 -26.23
N VAL A 592 62.67 -8.24 -27.39
CA VAL A 592 61.32 -8.61 -27.82
C VAL A 592 61.37 -9.31 -29.17
N ARG A 593 60.47 -10.28 -29.35
CA ARG A 593 60.34 -11.05 -30.58
C ARG A 593 58.86 -11.19 -30.92
N LEU A 594 58.56 -11.03 -32.21
CA LEU A 594 57.21 -11.23 -32.72
C LEU A 594 57.01 -12.72 -33.02
N ILE A 595 55.90 -13.30 -32.55
CA ILE A 595 55.50 -14.67 -32.84
C ILE A 595 54.08 -14.71 -33.42
N ASP A 596 53.80 -15.70 -34.24
CA ASP A 596 52.45 -16.00 -34.72
C ASP A 596 51.59 -16.57 -33.58
N ALA A 597 50.38 -16.06 -33.39
CA ALA A 597 49.49 -16.51 -32.32
C ALA A 597 49.01 -17.96 -32.50
N GLY A 598 48.89 -18.44 -33.75
CA GLY A 598 48.30 -19.75 -34.06
C GLY A 598 49.27 -20.91 -33.95
N ASP A 599 50.50 -20.76 -34.46
CA ASP A 599 51.52 -21.82 -34.46
C ASP A 599 52.77 -21.49 -33.60
N GLY A 600 52.84 -20.26 -33.06
CA GLY A 600 53.95 -19.79 -32.24
C GLY A 600 55.26 -19.60 -33.01
N SER A 601 55.27 -19.62 -34.34
CA SER A 601 56.46 -19.41 -35.15
C SER A 601 56.98 -17.98 -35.00
N ALA A 602 58.30 -17.81 -34.90
CA ALA A 602 58.91 -16.50 -34.76
C ALA A 602 59.02 -15.78 -36.10
N ARG A 603 58.71 -14.48 -36.12
CA ARG A 603 58.87 -13.59 -37.27
C ARG A 603 59.93 -12.53 -36.97
N GLY A 604 60.91 -12.42 -37.87
CA GLY A 604 61.96 -11.39 -37.79
C GLY A 604 63.02 -11.63 -36.72
N THR A 605 63.86 -10.61 -36.51
CA THR A 605 64.98 -10.64 -35.56
C THR A 605 64.55 -10.11 -34.19
N ALA A 606 65.14 -10.63 -33.11
CA ALA A 606 64.86 -10.10 -31.77
C ALA A 606 65.38 -8.66 -31.64
N VAL A 607 64.54 -7.76 -31.15
CA VAL A 607 64.82 -6.32 -31.02
C VAL A 607 65.06 -5.97 -29.57
N LYS A 608 66.08 -5.14 -29.27
CA LYS A 608 66.26 -4.64 -27.90
C LYS A 608 65.15 -3.65 -27.52
N ALA A 609 64.49 -3.90 -26.41
CA ALA A 609 63.35 -3.13 -25.93
C ALA A 609 63.45 -2.83 -24.43
N PRO A 610 64.13 -1.74 -24.05
CA PRO A 610 64.37 -1.39 -22.65
C PRO A 610 63.17 -0.71 -21.93
N GLY A 611 62.03 -0.51 -22.62
CA GLY A 611 60.87 0.24 -22.12
C GLY A 611 59.54 -0.22 -22.76
N ALA A 612 58.53 0.65 -22.83
CA ALA A 612 57.24 0.34 -23.45
C ALA A 612 57.35 -0.02 -24.94
N ILE A 613 56.48 -0.90 -25.45
CA ILE A 613 56.50 -1.35 -26.85
C ILE A 613 55.09 -1.42 -27.45
N ALA A 614 54.97 -1.26 -28.77
CA ALA A 614 53.74 -1.48 -29.52
C ALA A 614 54.05 -2.01 -30.93
N VAL A 615 53.17 -2.81 -31.50
CA VAL A 615 53.29 -3.38 -32.87
C VAL A 615 52.08 -3.00 -33.72
N SER A 616 52.29 -2.83 -35.02
CA SER A 616 51.20 -2.66 -36.01
C SER A 616 50.44 -3.96 -36.28
N ASP A 617 49.21 -3.86 -36.77
CA ASP A 617 48.33 -5.04 -37.01
C ASP A 617 48.85 -5.97 -38.13
N ASP A 618 49.61 -5.43 -39.07
CA ASP A 618 50.30 -6.18 -40.13
C ASP A 618 51.59 -6.89 -39.66
N GLY A 619 52.05 -6.56 -38.44
CA GLY A 619 53.25 -7.08 -37.81
C GLY A 619 54.54 -6.66 -38.51
N THR A 620 54.53 -5.56 -39.29
CA THR A 620 55.75 -5.08 -39.97
C THR A 620 56.50 -4.03 -39.17
N THR A 621 55.80 -3.27 -38.32
CA THR A 621 56.37 -2.10 -37.64
C THR A 621 56.27 -2.25 -36.13
N LEU A 622 57.38 -1.97 -35.43
CA LEU A 622 57.49 -2.01 -33.98
C LEU A 622 57.95 -0.66 -33.44
N ALA A 623 57.20 -0.10 -32.49
CA ALA A 623 57.61 1.06 -31.71
C ALA A 623 58.21 0.61 -30.38
N VAL A 624 59.39 1.14 -30.04
CA VAL A 624 60.14 0.77 -28.83
C VAL A 624 60.59 2.02 -28.09
N ARG A 625 60.11 2.20 -26.87
CA ARG A 625 60.56 3.27 -25.98
C ARG A 625 61.98 2.99 -25.47
N GLN A 626 62.85 3.97 -25.63
CA GLN A 626 64.24 3.91 -25.22
C GLN A 626 64.41 4.44 -23.79
N LYS A 627 65.59 4.18 -23.17
CA LYS A 627 65.90 4.64 -21.79
C LYS A 627 65.84 6.15 -21.63
N ASP A 628 66.09 6.91 -22.69
CA ASP A 628 66.03 8.38 -22.71
C ASP A 628 64.64 8.92 -23.07
N GLY A 629 63.62 8.06 -23.17
CA GLY A 629 62.24 8.49 -23.42
C GLY A 629 61.85 8.68 -24.89
N SER A 630 62.81 8.54 -25.81
CA SER A 630 62.56 8.54 -27.25
C SER A 630 61.89 7.25 -27.72
N VAL A 631 61.22 7.28 -28.86
CA VAL A 631 60.59 6.10 -29.47
C VAL A 631 61.36 5.71 -30.72
N ALA A 632 61.96 4.52 -30.72
CA ALA A 632 62.56 3.94 -31.91
C ALA A 632 61.47 3.19 -32.71
N VAL A 633 61.35 3.50 -33.99
CA VAL A 633 60.51 2.76 -34.94
C VAL A 633 61.41 1.75 -35.65
N VAL A 634 61.04 0.48 -35.57
CA VAL A 634 61.84 -0.67 -35.98
C VAL A 634 61.05 -1.49 -36.99
N ASP A 635 61.67 -1.78 -38.13
CA ASP A 635 61.12 -2.74 -39.09
C ASP A 635 61.33 -4.16 -38.54
N VAL A 636 60.23 -4.89 -38.35
CA VAL A 636 60.22 -6.19 -37.68
C VAL A 636 60.97 -7.27 -38.49
N PRO A 637 60.77 -7.42 -39.82
CA PRO A 637 61.51 -8.38 -40.61
C PRO A 637 63.03 -8.23 -40.49
N SER A 638 63.55 -7.01 -40.59
CA SER A 638 64.99 -6.74 -40.55
C SER A 638 65.56 -6.59 -39.13
N GLY A 639 64.72 -6.24 -38.15
CA GLY A 639 65.12 -5.89 -36.78
C GLY A 639 65.94 -4.61 -36.68
N LYS A 640 66.03 -3.83 -37.77
CA LYS A 640 66.80 -2.58 -37.80
C LYS A 640 65.92 -1.41 -37.38
N ALA A 641 66.45 -0.58 -36.48
CA ALA A 641 65.82 0.69 -36.17
C ALA A 641 65.88 1.59 -37.40
N GLU A 642 64.72 1.89 -37.97
CA GLU A 642 64.63 2.77 -39.14
C GLU A 642 64.74 4.23 -38.73
N ARG A 643 64.17 4.57 -37.56
CA ARG A 643 64.09 5.96 -37.12
C ARG A 643 63.90 6.10 -35.61
N ARG A 644 64.25 7.29 -35.11
CA ARG A 644 64.09 7.68 -33.71
C ARG A 644 63.27 8.96 -33.63
N ILE A 645 62.11 8.86 -33.00
CA ILE A 645 61.22 9.96 -32.66
C ILE A 645 61.72 10.57 -31.33
N ALA A 646 61.81 11.91 -31.26
CA ALA A 646 62.42 12.63 -30.13
C ALA A 646 61.82 12.26 -28.75
N ALA A 647 62.58 12.49 -27.67
CA ALA A 647 62.19 12.12 -26.31
C ALA A 647 60.97 12.89 -25.82
N PHE A 648 59.92 12.18 -25.41
CA PHE A 648 58.67 12.80 -24.97
C PHE A 648 58.24 12.38 -23.55
N GLY A 649 58.88 11.42 -22.90
CA GLY A 649 58.50 11.07 -21.53
C GLY A 649 59.44 10.04 -20.89
N GLN A 650 58.98 9.32 -19.88
CA GLN A 650 59.80 8.29 -19.24
C GLN A 650 59.85 6.99 -20.08
N LYS A 651 60.80 6.09 -19.75
CA LYS A 651 61.01 4.83 -20.50
C LYS A 651 59.78 3.89 -20.47
N ASP A 652 58.96 3.98 -19.43
CA ASP A 652 57.79 3.11 -19.20
C ASP A 652 56.46 3.77 -19.62
N SER A 653 56.50 5.00 -20.14
CA SER A 653 55.30 5.70 -20.60
C SER A 653 54.69 5.01 -21.84
N PRO A 654 53.36 4.83 -21.91
CA PRO A 654 52.70 4.11 -23.01
C PRO A 654 53.01 4.66 -24.41
N VAL A 655 53.05 3.75 -25.37
CA VAL A 655 53.15 4.03 -26.81
C VAL A 655 52.17 3.12 -27.54
N ALA A 656 51.53 3.62 -28.60
CA ALA A 656 50.64 2.84 -29.47
C ALA A 656 50.94 3.15 -30.94
N LEU A 657 50.74 2.17 -31.82
CA LEU A 657 50.85 2.33 -33.28
C LEU A 657 49.47 2.25 -33.93
N SER A 658 49.28 2.97 -35.03
CA SER A 658 48.14 2.77 -35.90
C SER A 658 48.20 1.38 -36.56
N PRO A 659 47.06 0.83 -37.00
CA PRO A 659 47.02 -0.50 -37.63
C PRO A 659 47.96 -0.67 -38.83
N ASP A 660 48.16 0.40 -39.60
CA ASP A 660 49.08 0.48 -40.75
C ASP A 660 50.52 0.88 -40.39
N GLY A 661 50.80 1.10 -39.10
CA GLY A 661 52.11 1.48 -38.59
C GLY A 661 52.59 2.89 -38.99
N ARG A 662 51.77 3.71 -39.66
CA ARG A 662 52.15 5.05 -40.15
C ARG A 662 52.07 6.15 -39.11
N MET A 663 51.34 5.91 -38.03
CA MET A 663 51.16 6.87 -36.94
C MET A 663 51.51 6.22 -35.61
N ALA A 664 52.09 7.01 -34.70
CA ALA A 664 52.35 6.64 -33.32
C ALA A 664 51.69 7.62 -32.37
N ALA A 665 51.00 7.10 -31.35
CA ALA A 665 50.51 7.89 -30.23
C ALA A 665 51.49 7.74 -29.06
N VAL A 666 52.00 8.88 -28.56
CA VAL A 666 53.06 8.92 -27.55
C VAL A 666 52.64 9.82 -26.39
N VAL A 667 52.70 9.29 -25.16
CA VAL A 667 52.48 10.08 -23.94
C VAL A 667 53.63 11.04 -23.69
N ARG A 668 53.30 12.31 -23.41
CA ARG A 668 54.23 13.31 -22.89
C ARG A 668 54.18 13.40 -21.38
N THR A 669 55.33 13.28 -20.70
CA THR A 669 55.44 13.49 -19.24
C THR A 669 56.53 14.52 -18.95
N ASP A 670 56.36 15.32 -17.90
CA ASP A 670 57.41 16.24 -17.46
C ASP A 670 58.59 15.42 -16.88
N PRO A 671 59.81 15.52 -17.44
CA PRO A 671 60.97 14.78 -16.94
C PRO A 671 61.43 15.20 -15.54
N SER A 672 60.98 16.35 -15.03
CA SER A 672 61.26 16.84 -13.68
C SER A 672 60.21 16.44 -12.64
N ASP A 673 59.07 15.90 -13.07
CA ASP A 673 58.00 15.44 -12.20
C ASP A 673 58.14 13.94 -11.89
N GLU A 674 58.62 13.64 -10.67
CA GLU A 674 58.73 12.27 -10.17
C GLU A 674 57.36 11.56 -10.04
N SER A 675 56.25 12.31 -10.05
CA SER A 675 54.90 11.71 -10.00
C SER A 675 54.44 11.10 -11.33
N GLY A 676 55.18 11.35 -12.42
CA GLY A 676 54.93 10.75 -13.74
C GLY A 676 53.64 11.23 -14.42
N LYS A 677 53.08 12.38 -14.00
CA LYS A 677 51.87 12.93 -14.59
C LYS A 677 52.02 13.17 -16.09
N SER A 678 50.97 12.82 -16.82
CA SER A 678 50.91 12.99 -18.26
C SER A 678 50.44 14.40 -18.59
N GLU A 679 51.22 15.11 -19.41
CA GLU A 679 50.90 16.46 -19.85
C GLU A 679 50.03 16.48 -21.11
N ALA A 680 50.24 15.51 -22.00
CA ALA A 680 49.52 15.41 -23.27
C ALA A 680 49.71 14.04 -23.94
N VAL A 681 48.83 13.69 -24.87
CA VAL A 681 49.07 12.65 -25.89
C VAL A 681 49.44 13.33 -27.20
N ARG A 682 50.55 12.93 -27.83
CA ARG A 682 50.92 13.41 -29.17
C ARG A 682 50.73 12.33 -30.21
N LEU A 683 50.11 12.71 -31.32
CA LEU A 683 50.09 11.91 -32.53
C LEU A 683 51.28 12.30 -33.40
N VAL A 684 52.07 11.32 -33.82
CA VAL A 684 53.30 11.53 -34.58
C VAL A 684 53.29 10.65 -35.82
N ASP A 685 53.71 11.19 -36.96
CA ASP A 685 53.96 10.42 -38.17
C ASP A 685 55.23 9.57 -38.00
N THR A 686 55.15 8.26 -38.24
CA THR A 686 56.29 7.35 -38.03
C THR A 686 57.35 7.45 -39.11
N ALA A 687 56.99 7.94 -40.31
CA ALA A 687 57.90 8.07 -41.43
C ALA A 687 58.82 9.28 -41.25
N ASP A 688 58.29 10.44 -40.88
CA ASP A 688 59.07 11.69 -40.75
C ASP A 688 59.28 12.19 -39.32
N GLY A 689 58.60 11.62 -38.32
CA GLY A 689 58.68 12.02 -36.93
C GLY A 689 57.96 13.34 -36.61
N ARG A 690 57.19 13.88 -37.55
CA ARG A 690 56.45 15.13 -37.39
C ARG A 690 55.25 14.91 -36.46
N VAL A 691 55.07 15.83 -35.53
CA VAL A 691 53.85 15.87 -34.70
C VAL A 691 52.67 16.27 -35.58
N LEU A 692 51.70 15.36 -35.70
CA LEU A 692 50.46 15.55 -36.46
C LEU A 692 49.41 16.26 -35.62
N ASP A 693 49.30 15.90 -34.33
CA ASP A 693 48.35 16.51 -33.38
C ASP A 693 48.85 16.39 -31.92
N THR A 694 48.32 17.23 -31.03
CA THR A 694 48.60 17.21 -29.59
C THR A 694 47.30 17.36 -28.79
N PHE A 695 46.96 16.33 -28.03
CA PHE A 695 45.78 16.29 -27.18
C PHE A 695 46.16 16.64 -25.74
N THR A 696 45.69 17.79 -25.24
CA THR A 696 45.96 18.30 -23.88
C THR A 696 44.78 18.14 -22.93
N ASP A 697 43.60 17.76 -23.42
CA ASP A 697 42.37 17.63 -22.64
C ASP A 697 42.29 16.32 -21.82
N THR A 698 43.44 15.74 -21.49
CA THR A 698 43.54 14.60 -20.59
C THR A 698 43.42 15.09 -19.15
N ALA A 699 42.45 14.58 -18.40
CA ALA A 699 42.28 14.92 -16.99
C ALA A 699 43.56 14.64 -16.18
N ALA A 700 43.75 15.38 -15.08
CA ALA A 700 44.96 15.33 -14.28
C ALA A 700 45.26 13.91 -13.77
N GLY A 701 46.32 13.27 -14.27
CA GLY A 701 46.67 11.90 -13.90
C GLY A 701 47.81 11.32 -14.73
N VAL A 702 48.10 10.04 -14.50
CA VAL A 702 49.08 9.28 -15.29
C VAL A 702 48.30 8.48 -16.34
N ILE A 703 48.64 8.63 -17.61
CA ILE A 703 48.08 7.78 -18.68
C ILE A 703 48.71 6.40 -18.55
N SER A 704 47.90 5.39 -18.26
CA SER A 704 48.35 4.00 -18.09
C SER A 704 48.30 3.21 -19.39
N CYS A 705 47.43 3.58 -20.34
CA CYS A 705 47.32 2.93 -21.63
C CYS A 705 46.82 3.88 -22.73
N ILE A 706 47.22 3.60 -23.98
CA ILE A 706 46.73 4.24 -25.20
C ILE A 706 46.49 3.16 -26.25
N VAL A 707 45.39 3.25 -27.00
CA VAL A 707 45.08 2.34 -28.11
C VAL A 707 44.51 3.08 -29.31
N PHE A 708 44.79 2.57 -30.51
CA PHE A 708 44.12 2.98 -31.74
C PHE A 708 42.89 2.12 -32.02
N SER A 709 41.89 2.68 -32.68
CA SER A 709 40.84 1.88 -33.33
C SER A 709 41.42 1.16 -34.55
N ALA A 710 40.82 0.03 -34.94
CA ALA A 710 41.38 -0.75 -36.05
C ALA A 710 41.15 -0.13 -37.45
N ASP A 711 40.29 0.89 -37.56
CA ASP A 711 40.22 1.74 -38.76
C ASP A 711 41.34 2.83 -38.78
N GLY A 712 42.09 2.98 -37.68
CA GLY A 712 43.15 3.97 -37.53
C GLY A 712 42.65 5.41 -37.43
N LEU A 713 41.35 5.64 -37.30
CA LEU A 713 40.74 6.97 -37.29
C LEU A 713 40.49 7.52 -35.88
N ARG A 714 40.72 6.74 -34.83
CA ARG A 714 40.45 7.12 -33.44
C ARG A 714 41.55 6.66 -32.49
N ILE A 715 41.70 7.37 -31.39
CA ILE A 715 42.59 7.03 -30.28
C ILE A 715 41.79 7.09 -28.98
N ALA A 716 42.04 6.14 -28.08
CA ALA A 716 41.56 6.20 -26.71
C ALA A 716 42.72 6.14 -25.73
N ALA A 717 42.63 6.91 -24.64
CA ALA A 717 43.57 6.86 -23.54
C ALA A 717 42.84 6.71 -22.21
N GLY A 718 43.35 5.82 -21.36
CA GLY A 718 42.92 5.66 -19.98
C GLY A 718 43.91 6.36 -19.04
N THR A 719 43.40 7.25 -18.19
CA THR A 719 44.17 7.81 -17.07
C THR A 719 43.79 7.14 -15.77
N TRP A 720 44.74 7.11 -14.83
CA TRP A 720 44.48 6.83 -13.43
C TRP A 720 45.10 7.93 -12.57
N ALA A 721 44.53 8.18 -11.39
CA ALA A 721 45.03 9.17 -10.44
C ALA A 721 45.66 8.46 -9.22
N PRO A 722 46.87 8.81 -8.77
CA PRO A 722 47.48 8.21 -7.59
C PRO A 722 46.68 8.52 -6.33
N SER A 723 46.44 7.51 -5.49
CA SER A 723 45.80 7.67 -4.18
C SER A 723 46.65 8.57 -3.27
N GLY A 724 46.25 9.84 -3.12
CA GLY A 724 46.94 10.80 -2.23
C GLY A 724 46.96 12.25 -2.70
N SER A 725 46.66 12.54 -3.97
CA SER A 725 46.42 13.92 -4.40
C SER A 725 44.97 14.30 -4.06
N GLY A 726 44.76 15.27 -3.17
CA GLY A 726 43.46 15.67 -2.60
C GLY A 726 42.40 16.25 -3.54
N GLY A 727 42.26 15.71 -4.77
CA GLY A 727 41.12 15.91 -5.66
C GLY A 727 40.49 14.55 -5.95
N GLY A 728 39.19 14.41 -5.68
CA GLY A 728 38.43 13.16 -5.86
C GLY A 728 38.14 12.79 -7.33
N ASP A 729 39.10 12.99 -8.23
CA ASP A 729 38.96 12.66 -9.63
C ASP A 729 39.41 11.20 -9.85
N GLY A 730 38.44 10.31 -10.10
CA GLY A 730 38.72 8.94 -10.54
C GLY A 730 39.38 8.92 -11.93
N GLY A 731 39.79 7.73 -12.40
CA GLY A 731 40.31 7.57 -13.77
C GLY A 731 39.45 8.23 -14.85
N HIS A 732 40.07 8.68 -15.94
CA HIS A 732 39.36 9.28 -17.07
C HIS A 732 39.64 8.49 -18.34
N LEU A 733 38.57 8.24 -19.11
CA LEU A 733 38.66 7.68 -20.45
C LEU A 733 38.39 8.81 -21.45
N ALA A 734 39.40 9.13 -22.24
CA ALA A 734 39.31 10.12 -23.30
C ALA A 734 39.37 9.42 -24.66
N VAL A 735 38.48 9.81 -25.59
CA VAL A 735 38.43 9.30 -26.96
C VAL A 735 38.48 10.46 -27.93
N TRP A 736 39.42 10.40 -28.87
CA TRP A 736 39.64 11.40 -29.91
C TRP A 736 39.39 10.78 -31.28
N ASP A 737 38.71 11.55 -32.12
CA ASP A 737 38.64 11.31 -33.56
C ASP A 737 39.80 12.07 -34.22
N LEU A 738 40.52 11.43 -35.13
CA LEU A 738 41.69 12.00 -35.80
C LEU A 738 41.32 12.89 -37.00
N THR A 739 40.02 13.10 -37.22
CA THR A 739 39.52 14.17 -38.08
C THR A 739 39.74 15.53 -37.37
N PRO A 740 40.33 16.56 -38.00
CA PRO A 740 40.80 17.76 -37.29
C PRO A 740 39.73 18.49 -36.47
N GLY A 741 40.03 18.76 -35.19
CA GLY A 741 39.38 19.82 -34.40
C GLY A 741 38.26 19.41 -33.43
N ARG A 742 38.18 18.15 -32.94
CA ARG A 742 37.15 17.80 -31.94
C ARG A 742 37.53 16.64 -31.02
N VAL A 743 37.44 16.87 -29.72
CA VAL A 743 37.14 15.80 -28.76
C VAL A 743 35.73 15.29 -29.09
N THR A 744 35.61 14.01 -29.42
CA THR A 744 34.33 13.39 -29.80
C THR A 744 33.57 12.90 -28.58
N ALA A 745 34.27 12.38 -27.57
CA ALA A 745 33.69 11.97 -26.29
C ALA A 745 34.76 11.92 -25.18
N SER A 746 34.45 12.47 -24.01
CA SER A 746 35.20 12.25 -22.78
C SER A 746 34.26 11.78 -21.68
N THR A 747 34.69 10.76 -20.91
CA THR A 747 33.91 10.24 -19.79
C THR A 747 34.82 10.02 -18.59
N SER A 748 34.41 10.51 -17.43
CA SER A 748 35.03 10.16 -16.15
C SER A 748 34.45 8.83 -15.69
N VAL A 749 35.32 7.89 -15.30
CA VAL A 749 34.91 6.57 -14.76
C VAL A 749 35.84 6.27 -13.61
N GLN A 750 35.33 5.99 -12.40
CA GLN A 750 36.22 5.62 -11.29
C GLN A 750 36.96 4.31 -11.58
N MET A 751 38.21 4.43 -12.04
CA MET A 751 39.10 3.31 -12.35
C MET A 751 40.39 3.52 -11.56
N GLU A 752 40.73 2.56 -10.70
CA GLU A 752 41.99 2.54 -9.93
C GLU A 752 43.13 1.81 -10.67
N ASP A 753 42.85 1.21 -11.84
CA ASP A 753 43.80 0.67 -12.81
C ASP A 753 43.08 0.69 -14.18
N SER A 754 43.67 1.22 -15.25
CA SER A 754 42.95 1.43 -16.52
C SER A 754 43.56 0.63 -17.67
N PHE A 755 42.79 -0.33 -18.20
CA PHE A 755 43.00 -0.99 -19.49
C PHE A 755 41.92 -0.54 -20.47
N VAL A 756 42.29 -0.28 -21.72
CA VAL A 756 41.36 0.23 -22.74
C VAL A 756 41.60 -0.52 -24.05
N GLU A 757 40.55 -0.98 -24.71
CA GLU A 757 40.63 -1.69 -25.99
C GLU A 757 39.40 -1.41 -26.89
N PHE A 758 39.62 -1.21 -28.18
CA PHE A 758 38.55 -1.06 -29.18
C PHE A 758 38.15 -2.40 -29.79
N SER A 759 36.89 -2.53 -30.18
CA SER A 759 36.50 -3.52 -31.20
C SER A 759 37.12 -3.17 -32.55
N HIS A 760 37.34 -4.17 -33.39
CA HIS A 760 37.94 -3.98 -34.71
C HIS A 760 37.14 -3.03 -35.62
N ASP A 761 35.81 -3.00 -35.51
CA ASP A 761 34.99 -2.05 -36.26
C ASP A 761 35.01 -0.62 -35.67
N GLY A 762 35.74 -0.41 -34.57
CA GLY A 762 35.88 0.86 -33.85
C GLY A 762 34.59 1.31 -33.17
N ARG A 763 33.52 0.49 -33.16
CA ARG A 763 32.19 0.87 -32.67
C ARG A 763 32.01 0.64 -31.17
N LEU A 764 32.77 -0.28 -30.58
CA LEU A 764 32.76 -0.59 -29.15
C LEU A 764 34.13 -0.27 -28.53
N LEU A 765 34.11 0.20 -27.29
CA LEU A 765 35.27 0.47 -26.46
C LEU A 765 35.07 -0.21 -25.12
N VAL A 766 36.00 -1.07 -24.72
CA VAL A 766 36.02 -1.68 -23.38
C VAL A 766 37.08 -0.96 -22.54
N GLY A 767 36.67 -0.42 -21.41
CA GLY A 767 37.57 0.04 -20.35
C GLY A 767 37.46 -0.89 -19.14
N ALA A 768 38.55 -1.45 -18.62
CA ALA A 768 38.52 -2.33 -17.46
C ALA A 768 39.44 -1.85 -16.33
N GLY A 769 38.99 -2.03 -15.08
CA GLY A 769 39.72 -1.67 -13.87
C GLY A 769 39.23 -2.37 -12.61
N ARG A 770 39.74 -1.94 -11.45
CA ARG A 770 39.49 -2.55 -10.12
C ARG A 770 38.02 -2.71 -9.74
N THR A 771 37.16 -1.85 -10.30
CA THR A 771 35.71 -1.74 -10.03
C THR A 771 34.83 -2.42 -11.08
N GLY A 772 35.40 -2.94 -12.17
CA GLY A 772 34.69 -3.65 -13.24
C GLY A 772 35.14 -3.27 -14.66
N ALA A 773 34.37 -3.69 -15.65
CA ALA A 773 34.58 -3.35 -17.06
C ALA A 773 33.39 -2.54 -17.62
N VAL A 774 33.69 -1.50 -18.38
CA VAL A 774 32.75 -0.57 -19.03
C VAL A 774 32.79 -0.82 -20.52
N LEU A 775 31.62 -1.03 -21.12
CA LEU A 775 31.45 -1.12 -22.56
C LEU A 775 30.76 0.16 -23.06
N SER A 776 31.42 0.91 -23.94
CA SER A 776 30.92 2.18 -24.46
C SER A 776 30.82 2.16 -25.99
N GLU A 777 29.75 2.78 -26.54
CA GLU A 777 29.66 3.15 -27.96
C GLU A 777 30.02 4.65 -28.08
N PRO A 778 31.21 5.03 -28.55
CA PRO A 778 31.74 6.39 -28.42
C PRO A 778 30.91 7.50 -29.09
N MET A 779 30.03 7.16 -30.03
CA MET A 779 29.28 8.10 -30.90
C MET A 779 27.83 8.37 -30.47
N LYS A 780 27.30 7.60 -29.50
CA LYS A 780 26.05 7.94 -28.84
C LYS A 780 26.44 8.57 -27.52
N HIS A 781 25.95 9.76 -27.19
CA HIS A 781 26.15 10.41 -25.86
C HIS A 781 25.56 9.61 -24.66
N ARG A 782 25.46 8.27 -24.77
CA ARG A 782 25.06 7.32 -23.74
C ARG A 782 26.18 6.32 -23.54
N THR A 783 27.01 6.60 -22.54
CA THR A 783 27.87 5.62 -21.90
C THR A 783 26.98 4.59 -21.21
N HIS A 784 27.13 3.31 -21.53
CA HIS A 784 26.64 2.24 -20.67
C HIS A 784 27.71 1.98 -19.62
N SER A 785 27.76 2.81 -18.56
CA SER A 785 28.53 2.41 -17.39
C SER A 785 27.82 1.21 -16.77
N LEU A 786 28.48 0.06 -16.81
CA LEU A 786 28.11 -1.05 -15.95
C LEU A 786 28.81 -0.79 -14.61
N ASP A 787 28.33 0.25 -13.91
CA ASP A 787 28.83 0.63 -12.59
C ASP A 787 28.35 -0.45 -11.61
N LEU A 788 29.18 -1.49 -11.47
CA LEU A 788 29.07 -2.44 -10.36
C LEU A 788 29.82 -1.94 -9.12
N ASP A 789 30.51 -0.80 -9.26
CA ASP A 789 31.10 0.02 -8.20
C ASP A 789 32.09 -0.73 -7.27
N GLY A 790 32.29 -2.05 -7.38
CA GLY A 790 33.07 -2.84 -6.41
C GLY A 790 32.69 -2.58 -4.95
N MET A 791 31.52 -1.96 -4.72
CA MET A 791 31.20 -1.29 -3.47
C MET A 791 30.66 -2.32 -2.48
N PRO A 792 31.07 -2.25 -1.20
CA PRO A 792 30.42 -3.05 -0.17
C PRO A 792 28.93 -2.70 -0.12
N PHE A 793 28.09 -3.67 -0.48
CA PHE A 793 26.63 -3.55 -0.38
C PHE A 793 26.19 -3.76 1.06
N ARG A 794 25.40 -2.84 1.61
CA ARG A 794 25.00 -2.90 3.02
C ARG A 794 23.66 -3.59 3.24
N ARG A 795 22.73 -3.42 2.28
CA ARG A 795 21.36 -3.95 2.32
C ARG A 795 20.83 -4.19 0.91
N ALA A 796 20.01 -5.23 0.78
CA ALA A 796 19.24 -5.52 -0.42
C ALA A 796 17.75 -5.67 -0.04
N ALA A 797 16.86 -5.34 -0.96
CA ALA A 797 15.42 -5.53 -0.84
C ALA A 797 14.84 -6.03 -2.17
N PHE A 798 13.92 -6.98 -2.10
CA PHE A 798 13.16 -7.47 -3.25
C PHE A 798 11.73 -6.93 -3.22
N SER A 799 11.12 -6.76 -4.39
CA SER A 799 9.66 -6.65 -4.48
C SER A 799 9.01 -8.01 -4.21
N ALA A 800 7.78 -8.02 -3.70
CA ALA A 800 7.10 -9.27 -3.32
C ALA A 800 6.79 -10.16 -4.54
N ASP A 801 6.60 -9.55 -5.71
CA ASP A 801 6.45 -10.24 -7.00
C ASP A 801 7.77 -10.79 -7.58
N ALA A 802 8.90 -10.55 -6.90
CA ALA A 802 10.26 -10.89 -7.33
C ALA A 802 10.67 -10.35 -8.71
N THR A 803 9.97 -9.33 -9.22
CA THR A 803 10.29 -8.68 -10.49
C THR A 803 11.33 -7.57 -10.35
N ARG A 804 11.68 -7.17 -9.11
CA ARG A 804 12.67 -6.13 -8.85
C ARG A 804 13.54 -6.44 -7.64
N VAL A 805 14.79 -5.99 -7.72
CA VAL A 805 15.71 -5.94 -6.59
C VAL A 805 16.31 -4.54 -6.49
N ALA A 806 16.43 -4.05 -5.26
CA ALA A 806 17.13 -2.81 -4.93
C ALA A 806 18.28 -3.13 -3.99
N VAL A 807 19.44 -2.51 -4.21
CA VAL A 807 20.63 -2.67 -3.37
C VAL A 807 21.18 -1.29 -3.01
N LEU A 808 21.42 -1.09 -1.72
CA LEU A 808 22.08 0.11 -1.19
C LEU A 808 23.60 -0.13 -1.20
N ALA A 809 24.29 0.61 -2.06
CA ALA A 809 25.73 0.62 -2.21
C ALA A 809 26.33 1.83 -1.49
N TRP A 810 27.55 1.66 -0.98
CA TRP A 810 28.33 2.72 -0.33
C TRP A 810 29.71 2.83 -0.98
N GLY A 811 30.02 4.03 -1.48
CA GLY A 811 31.24 4.35 -2.22
C GLY A 811 32.21 5.21 -1.45
N GLY A 812 33.52 4.97 -1.67
CA GLY A 812 34.66 5.68 -1.09
C GLY A 812 34.66 7.19 -1.35
N GLU A 813 35.64 7.89 -0.78
CA GLU A 813 35.59 9.34 -0.64
C GLU A 813 35.47 10.10 -1.98
N PRO A 814 34.56 11.09 -2.06
CA PRO A 814 33.62 11.50 -1.02
C PRO A 814 32.43 10.52 -0.93
N TYR A 815 32.06 10.10 0.29
CA TYR A 815 31.05 9.06 0.58
C TYR A 815 29.76 9.23 -0.22
N THR A 816 29.64 8.56 -1.36
CA THR A 816 28.41 8.56 -2.15
C THR A 816 27.60 7.31 -1.81
N GLN A 817 26.33 7.50 -1.44
CA GLN A 817 25.39 6.42 -1.22
C GLN A 817 24.42 6.37 -2.41
N ARG A 818 24.37 5.20 -3.06
CA ARG A 818 23.55 4.98 -4.25
C ARG A 818 22.60 3.82 -4.00
N VAL A 819 21.38 3.92 -4.53
CA VAL A 819 20.48 2.76 -4.61
C VAL A 819 20.42 2.29 -6.05
N HIS A 820 20.89 1.07 -6.28
CA HIS A 820 20.85 0.40 -7.57
C HIS A 820 19.56 -0.43 -7.61
N ILE A 821 18.81 -0.33 -8.70
CA ILE A 821 17.55 -1.05 -8.91
C ILE A 821 17.63 -1.83 -10.21
N TRP A 822 17.27 -3.10 -10.17
CA TRP A 822 17.21 -3.98 -11.33
C TRP A 822 15.78 -4.49 -11.52
N ASP A 823 15.31 -4.42 -12.76
CA ASP A 823 14.12 -5.16 -13.22
C ASP A 823 14.55 -6.59 -13.62
N LEU A 824 14.00 -7.59 -12.92
CA LEU A 824 14.24 -9.02 -13.06
C LEU A 824 13.19 -9.61 -14.02
N ASP A 825 13.63 -10.19 -15.14
CA ASP A 825 12.80 -10.96 -16.08
C ASP A 825 13.49 -12.32 -16.27
N GLY A 826 13.22 -13.25 -15.35
CA GLY A 826 14.01 -14.48 -15.18
C GLY A 826 15.43 -14.21 -14.65
N LEU A 827 16.43 -14.97 -15.13
CA LEU A 827 17.86 -14.77 -14.81
C LEU A 827 18.49 -13.58 -15.55
N SER A 828 17.72 -12.81 -16.34
CA SER A 828 18.23 -11.68 -17.12
C SER A 828 17.85 -10.33 -16.49
N THR A 829 18.84 -9.44 -16.36
CA THR A 829 18.64 -8.05 -15.93
C THR A 829 18.35 -7.19 -17.16
N ARG A 830 17.11 -6.72 -17.33
CA ARG A 830 16.72 -5.95 -18.54
C ARG A 830 16.94 -4.45 -18.41
N ARG A 831 16.83 -3.91 -17.20
CA ARG A 831 16.92 -2.47 -16.93
C ARG A 831 17.52 -2.23 -15.56
N HIS A 832 18.61 -1.47 -15.54
CA HIS A 832 19.25 -0.95 -14.33
C HIS A 832 18.90 0.52 -14.19
N ARG A 833 18.54 0.94 -12.98
CA ARG A 833 18.28 2.34 -12.62
C ARG A 833 19.11 2.65 -11.37
N VAL A 834 19.72 3.82 -11.34
CA VAL A 834 20.46 4.31 -10.17
C VAL A 834 19.71 5.50 -9.60
N ILE A 835 19.47 5.47 -8.29
CA ILE A 835 19.04 6.63 -7.53
C ILE A 835 20.27 7.14 -6.80
N GLU A 836 20.76 8.29 -7.24
CA GLU A 836 21.72 9.05 -6.46
C GLU A 836 20.99 9.66 -5.26
N LEU A 837 21.41 9.27 -4.06
CA LEU A 837 20.88 9.87 -2.85
C LEU A 837 21.54 11.25 -2.70
N PRO A 838 20.76 12.31 -2.42
CA PRO A 838 21.27 13.68 -2.42
C PRO A 838 22.54 13.82 -1.59
N ARG A 839 23.61 14.36 -2.21
CA ARG A 839 24.84 14.73 -1.50
C ARG A 839 24.52 15.77 -0.45
N GLY A 840 24.88 15.45 0.78
CA GLY A 840 25.14 16.42 1.83
C GLY A 840 26.09 15.76 2.82
N ASP A 841 26.98 16.55 3.43
CA ASP A 841 27.94 16.14 4.47
C ASP A 841 27.27 15.62 5.75
N ARG A 842 26.01 15.19 5.66
CA ARG A 842 25.03 15.28 6.72
C ARG A 842 23.89 14.24 6.64
N THR A 843 24.00 13.17 5.86
CA THR A 843 22.97 12.11 5.86
C THR A 843 23.58 10.72 5.74
N GLU A 844 23.28 9.86 6.71
CA GLU A 844 23.64 8.43 6.67
C GLU A 844 22.41 7.61 6.30
N PHE A 845 22.46 6.82 5.23
CA PHE A 845 21.40 5.86 4.89
C PHE A 845 21.78 4.45 5.36
N ASN A 846 20.86 3.76 6.03
CA ASN A 846 21.12 2.49 6.71
C ASN A 846 20.24 1.33 6.24
N SER A 847 19.08 1.63 5.65
CA SER A 847 18.09 0.61 5.33
C SER A 847 17.28 1.00 4.11
N ILE A 848 16.84 -0.01 3.35
CA ILE A 848 16.00 0.13 2.18
C ILE A 848 14.85 -0.89 2.23
N ALA A 849 13.72 -0.56 1.62
CA ALA A 849 12.58 -1.45 1.44
C ALA A 849 11.85 -1.15 0.12
N LEU A 850 11.38 -2.19 -0.55
CA LEU A 850 10.49 -2.08 -1.72
C LEU A 850 9.05 -2.40 -1.32
N SER A 851 8.08 -1.78 -1.99
CA SER A 851 6.68 -2.20 -1.91
C SER A 851 6.46 -3.54 -2.63
N GLY A 852 5.37 -4.22 -2.29
CA GLY A 852 5.04 -5.52 -2.87
C GLY A 852 4.88 -5.48 -4.40
N ASP A 853 4.32 -4.39 -4.92
CA ASP A 853 4.19 -4.09 -6.36
C ASP A 853 5.49 -3.62 -7.04
N GLY A 854 6.58 -3.43 -6.29
CA GLY A 854 7.85 -2.93 -6.79
C GLY A 854 7.80 -1.48 -7.31
N LEU A 855 6.69 -0.75 -7.12
CA LEU A 855 6.50 0.61 -7.63
C LEU A 855 6.99 1.68 -6.66
N ARG A 856 7.34 1.35 -5.42
CA ARG A 856 7.88 2.29 -4.44
C ARG A 856 9.12 1.75 -3.76
N LEU A 857 10.07 2.64 -3.52
CA LEU A 857 11.27 2.39 -2.73
C LEU A 857 11.27 3.34 -1.53
N ALA A 858 11.47 2.80 -0.34
CA ALA A 858 11.77 3.58 0.85
C ALA A 858 13.24 3.42 1.23
N VAL A 859 13.86 4.53 1.64
CA VAL A 859 15.23 4.57 2.16
C VAL A 859 15.20 5.28 3.51
N GLY A 860 15.75 4.62 4.52
CA GLY A 860 15.84 5.12 5.89
C GLY A 860 17.25 5.51 6.28
N GLY A 861 17.37 6.58 7.07
CA GLY A 861 18.64 7.09 7.52
C GLY A 861 18.57 8.03 8.73
N MET A 862 19.63 8.79 8.94
CA MET A 862 19.71 9.85 9.95
C MET A 862 20.08 11.19 9.30
N LEU A 863 19.37 12.25 9.68
CA LEU A 863 19.71 13.63 9.31
C LEU A 863 20.71 14.20 10.32
N VAL A 864 21.87 14.61 9.85
CA VAL A 864 22.89 15.34 10.61
C VAL A 864 22.73 16.84 10.31
N PRO A 865 22.92 17.76 11.28
CA PRO A 865 23.28 17.54 12.68
C PRO A 865 22.07 17.29 13.60
N GLN A 866 20.85 17.27 13.05
CA GLN A 866 19.62 17.17 13.87
C GLN A 866 19.53 15.88 14.69
N GLY A 867 20.19 14.81 14.23
CA GLY A 867 20.18 13.49 14.84
C GLY A 867 18.82 12.79 14.73
N ASN A 868 17.95 13.23 13.79
CA ASN A 868 16.61 12.68 13.62
C ASN A 868 16.61 11.59 12.55
N GLY A 869 15.89 10.51 12.82
CA GLY A 869 15.67 9.43 11.85
C GLY A 869 14.77 9.95 10.74
N PHE A 870 15.08 9.60 9.50
CA PHE A 870 14.21 9.96 8.38
C PHE A 870 13.93 8.76 7.48
N LEU A 871 12.78 8.85 6.83
CA LEU A 871 12.34 7.97 5.77
C LEU A 871 12.09 8.82 4.52
N ARG A 872 12.71 8.46 3.41
CA ARG A 872 12.45 9.05 2.10
C ARG A 872 11.89 7.99 1.17
N VAL A 873 10.86 8.35 0.41
CA VAL A 873 10.17 7.41 -0.50
C VAL A 873 10.30 7.91 -1.93
N TRP A 874 10.51 6.99 -2.86
CA TRP A 874 10.55 7.22 -4.31
C TRP A 874 9.49 6.39 -5.02
N SER A 875 8.94 6.96 -6.09
CA SER A 875 8.10 6.29 -7.07
C SER A 875 8.97 5.74 -8.19
N LEU A 876 8.75 4.47 -8.52
CA LEU A 876 9.45 3.71 -9.57
C LEU A 876 8.54 3.41 -10.77
N GLY A 877 7.38 4.08 -10.86
CA GLY A 877 6.42 3.94 -11.94
C GLY A 877 6.83 4.61 -13.25
N SER A 878 7.66 5.66 -13.18
CA SER A 878 8.24 6.35 -14.34
C SER A 878 9.64 5.83 -14.65
N ARG A 879 10.13 6.17 -15.85
CA ARG A 879 11.46 5.77 -16.33
C ARG A 879 12.60 6.38 -15.48
N THR A 880 12.32 7.52 -14.85
CA THR A 880 13.18 8.23 -13.91
C THR A 880 12.58 8.13 -12.52
N PRO A 881 13.25 7.53 -11.51
CA PRO A 881 12.73 7.49 -10.15
C PRO A 881 12.48 8.90 -9.59
N GLU A 882 11.30 9.12 -9.02
CA GLU A 882 10.88 10.44 -8.53
C GLU A 882 10.60 10.41 -7.02
N PRO A 883 11.09 11.37 -6.23
CA PRO A 883 10.80 11.41 -4.80
C PRO A 883 9.31 11.69 -4.55
N VAL A 884 8.70 10.93 -3.65
CA VAL A 884 7.31 11.09 -3.22
C VAL A 884 7.28 12.01 -2.00
N GLY A 885 6.99 13.29 -2.24
CA GLY A 885 6.82 14.28 -1.18
C GLY A 885 8.14 14.68 -0.51
N ARG A 886 8.10 14.92 0.81
CA ARG A 886 9.24 15.39 1.62
C ARG A 886 9.82 14.23 2.44
N ASN A 887 11.00 14.43 3.03
CA ASN A 887 11.54 13.47 4.00
C ASN A 887 10.58 13.38 5.20
N LEU A 888 10.16 12.17 5.53
CA LEU A 888 9.33 11.89 6.70
C LEU A 888 10.27 11.72 7.89
N THR A 889 10.31 12.70 8.78
CA THR A 889 11.23 12.72 9.92
C THR A 889 10.55 12.18 11.17
N GLY A 890 11.14 11.15 11.78
CA GLY A 890 10.69 10.58 13.05
C GLY A 890 11.36 11.21 14.26
N ALA A 891 11.22 10.54 15.40
CA ALA A 891 11.86 10.90 16.66
C ALA A 891 13.40 10.98 16.55
N LYS A 892 14.04 11.62 17.54
CA LYS A 892 15.51 11.68 17.67
C LYS A 892 16.09 10.26 17.73
N GLY A 893 17.08 9.98 16.89
CA GLY A 893 17.74 8.68 16.76
C GLY A 893 18.00 8.29 15.32
N GLN A 894 18.74 7.21 15.11
CA GLN A 894 19.08 6.72 13.78
C GLN A 894 17.99 5.77 13.28
N ALA A 895 17.49 5.93 12.05
CA ALA A 895 16.65 4.92 11.44
C ALA A 895 17.51 3.70 11.07
N THR A 896 17.28 2.55 11.71
CA THR A 896 18.11 1.34 11.56
C THR A 896 17.45 0.29 10.67
N ARG A 897 16.12 0.30 10.56
CA ARG A 897 15.32 -0.56 9.68
C ARG A 897 14.12 0.21 9.14
N VAL A 898 13.77 -0.04 7.88
CA VAL A 898 12.54 0.47 7.26
C VAL A 898 11.81 -0.66 6.55
N ALA A 899 10.49 -0.54 6.49
CA ALA A 899 9.62 -1.47 5.78
C ALA A 899 8.48 -0.71 5.09
N LEU A 900 8.01 -1.24 3.96
CA LEU A 900 6.81 -0.77 3.27
C LEU A 900 5.74 -1.85 3.32
N SER A 901 4.47 -1.43 3.39
CA SER A 901 3.35 -2.33 3.19
C SER A 901 3.30 -2.83 1.73
N PRO A 902 2.60 -3.94 1.45
CA PRO A 902 2.53 -4.51 0.10
C PRO A 902 2.01 -3.53 -0.96
N ASP A 903 1.05 -2.68 -0.60
CA ASP A 903 0.50 -1.60 -1.44
C ASP A 903 1.36 -0.31 -1.46
N GLY A 904 2.46 -0.29 -0.71
CA GLY A 904 3.36 0.85 -0.55
C GLY A 904 2.72 2.07 0.12
N ARG A 905 1.53 1.94 0.70
CA ARG A 905 0.79 3.05 1.32
C ARG A 905 1.27 3.37 2.72
N PHE A 906 1.71 2.36 3.46
CA PHE A 906 2.18 2.50 4.84
C PHE A 906 3.65 2.13 4.93
N ALA A 907 4.34 2.72 5.90
CA ALA A 907 5.73 2.42 6.19
C ALA A 907 5.95 2.27 7.69
N ALA A 908 6.83 1.35 8.07
CA ALA A 908 7.35 1.22 9.42
C ALA A 908 8.82 1.63 9.45
N MET A 909 9.23 2.32 10.51
CA MET A 909 10.59 2.76 10.73
C MET A 909 11.00 2.45 12.16
N VAL A 910 12.11 1.73 12.30
CA VAL A 910 12.76 1.48 13.59
C VAL A 910 13.78 2.58 13.83
N ILE A 911 13.65 3.28 14.94
CA ILE A 911 14.52 4.36 15.36
C ILE A 911 15.30 3.88 16.59
N ARG A 912 16.63 3.86 16.49
CA ARG A 912 17.50 3.62 17.64
C ARG A 912 17.93 4.97 18.24
N PRO A 913 17.50 5.33 19.45
CA PRO A 913 18.01 6.52 20.14
C PRO A 913 19.43 6.23 20.62
N GLY A 914 20.37 7.16 20.42
CA GLY A 914 21.80 6.91 20.68
C GLY A 914 22.18 6.56 22.13
N ALA A 915 21.32 6.84 23.12
CA ALA A 915 21.58 6.58 24.55
C ALA A 915 20.45 5.80 25.26
N ALA A 916 19.47 5.26 24.53
CA ALA A 916 18.34 4.55 25.12
C ALA A 916 18.52 3.02 25.08
N SER A 917 17.95 2.34 26.07
CA SER A 917 17.93 0.87 26.16
C SER A 917 16.89 0.21 25.25
N SER A 918 15.91 0.97 24.73
CA SER A 918 14.91 0.47 23.79
C SER A 918 14.85 1.29 22.50
N SER A 919 14.53 0.60 21.41
CA SER A 919 14.24 1.25 20.12
C SER A 919 12.81 1.77 20.08
N ALA A 920 12.53 2.76 19.24
CA ALA A 920 11.18 3.25 18.99
C ALA A 920 10.70 2.85 17.59
N LEU A 921 9.43 2.51 17.47
CA LEU A 921 8.74 2.24 16.21
C LEU A 921 7.93 3.46 15.80
N SER A 922 8.09 3.89 14.55
CA SER A 922 7.26 4.95 13.96
C SER A 922 6.60 4.45 12.69
N PHE A 923 5.30 4.67 12.57
CA PHE A 923 4.50 4.27 11.41
C PHE A 923 4.04 5.50 10.62
N TRP A 924 3.92 5.36 9.30
CA TRP A 924 3.67 6.48 8.39
C TRP A 924 2.67 6.11 7.30
N ASP A 925 1.71 7.00 7.03
CA ASP A 925 0.93 6.98 5.78
C ASP A 925 1.73 7.75 4.72
N VAL A 926 2.35 6.99 3.81
CA VAL A 926 3.22 7.49 2.73
C VAL A 926 2.46 8.42 1.80
N SER A 927 1.18 8.14 1.54
CA SER A 927 0.37 8.91 0.59
C SER A 927 -0.09 10.24 1.20
N ARG A 928 -0.38 10.26 2.50
CA ARG A 928 -0.74 11.47 3.24
C ARG A 928 0.47 12.24 3.79
N GLN A 929 1.66 11.64 3.74
CA GLN A 929 2.90 12.20 4.27
C GLN A 929 2.77 12.56 5.77
N LYS A 930 2.11 11.69 6.54
CA LYS A 930 1.82 11.92 7.96
C LYS A 930 2.08 10.66 8.79
N ALA A 931 2.54 10.84 10.02
CA ALA A 931 2.67 9.76 10.99
C ALA A 931 1.30 9.10 11.25
N ALA A 932 1.29 7.78 11.24
CA ALA A 932 0.15 6.92 11.50
C ALA A 932 0.12 6.56 13.00
N GLY A 933 -0.02 7.58 13.85
CA GLY A 933 0.04 7.44 15.31
C GLY A 933 1.30 8.06 15.94
N ALA A 934 1.38 7.99 17.27
CA ALA A 934 2.58 8.36 18.01
C ALA A 934 3.64 7.24 17.92
N PRO A 935 4.95 7.54 18.05
CA PRO A 935 5.96 6.52 18.17
C PRO A 935 5.67 5.57 19.34
N VAL A 936 5.85 4.27 19.12
CA VAL A 936 5.60 3.20 20.09
C VAL A 936 6.93 2.63 20.56
N ASP A 937 7.02 2.21 21.82
CA ASP A 937 8.21 1.54 22.34
C ASP A 937 8.33 0.15 21.70
N ALA A 938 9.53 -0.18 21.21
CA ALA A 938 9.81 -1.49 20.63
C ALA A 938 10.14 -2.55 21.71
N HIS A 939 10.07 -2.17 22.99
CA HIS A 939 10.25 -3.02 24.16
C HIS A 939 11.66 -3.62 24.33
N GLY A 940 12.66 -3.10 23.59
CA GLY A 940 14.06 -3.50 23.70
C GLY A 940 14.90 -3.09 22.50
N GLU A 941 16.15 -3.56 22.45
CA GLU A 941 16.98 -3.43 21.25
C GLU A 941 16.53 -4.44 20.19
N VAL A 942 16.38 -3.97 18.96
CA VAL A 942 15.93 -4.77 17.82
C VAL A 942 17.03 -5.70 17.32
N SER A 943 16.81 -7.00 17.44
CA SER A 943 17.70 -8.04 16.90
C SER A 943 17.34 -8.39 15.45
N ALA A 944 16.04 -8.57 15.17
CA ALA A 944 15.52 -8.90 13.84
C ALA A 944 14.18 -8.21 13.54
N SER A 945 13.86 -8.06 12.26
CA SER A 945 12.60 -7.45 11.81
C SER A 945 12.17 -8.00 10.45
N ALA A 946 10.87 -8.14 10.23
CA ALA A 946 10.31 -8.54 8.94
C ALA A 946 9.00 -7.81 8.64
N ALA A 947 8.78 -7.49 7.36
CA ALA A 947 7.51 -6.96 6.89
C ALA A 947 6.65 -8.12 6.35
N ASP A 948 5.36 -8.08 6.63
CA ASP A 948 4.42 -9.06 6.08
C ASP A 948 4.12 -8.72 4.60
N PRO A 949 4.36 -9.66 3.67
CA PRO A 949 4.18 -9.44 2.23
C PRO A 949 2.71 -9.44 1.78
N ALA A 950 1.78 -9.90 2.62
CA ALA A 950 0.35 -9.99 2.32
C ALA A 950 -0.48 -8.96 3.08
N ASN A 951 -0.18 -8.75 4.36
CA ASN A 951 -0.92 -7.85 5.23
C ASN A 951 -0.03 -6.68 5.66
N ALA A 952 -0.58 -5.49 5.87
CA ALA A 952 0.21 -4.32 6.28
C ALA A 952 0.68 -4.43 7.76
N ARG A 953 1.47 -5.47 8.06
CA ARG A 953 1.98 -5.84 9.39
C ARG A 953 3.50 -5.84 9.42
N PHE A 954 4.07 -5.53 10.57
CA PHE A 954 5.51 -5.51 10.82
C PHE A 954 5.82 -6.34 12.06
N ALA A 955 6.67 -7.35 11.92
CA ALA A 955 7.16 -8.14 13.04
C ALA A 955 8.55 -7.66 13.46
N MET A 956 8.79 -7.67 14.78
CA MET A 956 10.07 -7.34 15.36
C MET A 956 10.42 -8.32 16.46
N ALA A 957 11.69 -8.71 16.52
CA ALA A 957 12.26 -9.42 17.65
C ALA A 957 13.16 -8.48 18.45
N ASP A 958 13.09 -8.58 19.77
CA ASP A 958 14.06 -7.97 20.66
C ASP A 958 15.26 -8.91 20.93
N ALA A 959 16.29 -8.37 21.57
CA ALA A 959 17.48 -9.12 21.98
C ALA A 959 17.20 -10.24 23.00
N SER A 960 16.03 -10.27 23.65
CA SER A 960 15.61 -11.34 24.57
C SER A 960 14.85 -12.47 23.87
N GLY A 961 14.70 -12.40 22.55
CA GLY A 961 14.00 -13.40 21.75
C GLY A 961 12.47 -13.31 21.83
N GLN A 962 11.94 -12.18 22.31
CA GLN A 962 10.50 -11.90 22.25
C GLN A 962 10.14 -11.26 20.92
N ILE A 963 9.08 -11.77 20.30
CA ILE A 963 8.58 -11.26 19.02
C ILE A 963 7.23 -10.59 19.24
N ARG A 964 7.05 -9.43 18.63
CA ARG A 964 5.77 -8.71 18.59
C ARG A 964 5.45 -8.31 17.16
N ILE A 965 4.16 -8.15 16.86
CA ILE A 965 3.68 -7.82 15.52
C ILE A 965 2.78 -6.59 15.64
N TRP A 966 3.00 -5.58 14.79
CA TRP A 966 2.22 -4.34 14.75
C TRP A 966 1.55 -4.15 13.40
N SER A 967 0.40 -3.48 13.42
CA SER A 967 -0.25 -2.92 12.23
C SER A 967 0.51 -1.67 11.78
N MET A 968 0.97 -1.66 10.52
CA MET A 968 1.59 -0.46 9.93
C MET A 968 0.58 0.66 9.66
N ARG A 969 -0.72 0.41 9.78
CA ARG A 969 -1.79 1.36 9.44
C ARG A 969 -2.02 2.42 10.50
N ASP A 970 -1.87 2.02 11.76
CA ASP A 970 -2.22 2.80 12.95
C ASP A 970 -1.27 2.57 14.12
N GLY A 971 -0.26 1.69 13.97
CA GLY A 971 0.73 1.39 15.00
C GLY A 971 0.21 0.53 16.15
N THR A 972 -0.97 -0.09 16.00
CA THR A 972 -1.53 -0.99 17.01
C THR A 972 -0.73 -2.29 17.08
N GLU A 973 -0.41 -2.74 18.29
CA GLU A 973 0.14 -4.08 18.49
C GLU A 973 -0.98 -5.11 18.23
N ILE A 974 -0.70 -6.07 17.34
CA ILE A 974 -1.63 -7.13 16.94
C ILE A 974 -1.53 -8.33 17.88
N THR A 975 -0.32 -8.60 18.36
CA THR A 975 -0.08 -9.68 19.30
C THR A 975 -0.73 -9.39 20.66
N ALA A 976 -1.41 -10.38 21.25
CA ALA A 976 -1.97 -10.26 22.60
C ALA A 976 -0.87 -10.15 23.68
N GLY A 977 0.32 -10.67 23.38
CA GLY A 977 1.55 -10.51 24.14
C GLY A 977 2.79 -10.95 23.34
N PRO A 978 4.01 -10.83 23.89
CA PRO A 978 5.21 -11.21 23.16
C PRO A 978 5.24 -12.71 22.90
N LEU A 979 5.43 -13.13 21.65
CA LEU A 979 5.69 -14.52 21.29
C LEU A 979 7.08 -14.89 21.83
N ARG A 980 7.11 -15.82 22.79
CA ARG A 980 8.34 -16.23 23.47
C ARG A 980 8.95 -17.44 22.77
N THR A 981 10.04 -17.20 22.06
CA THR A 981 10.76 -18.24 21.31
C THR A 981 11.66 -19.09 22.21
N GLY A 982 12.17 -18.50 23.31
CA GLY A 982 13.14 -19.14 24.21
C GLY A 982 14.56 -19.20 23.63
N THR A 983 14.82 -18.49 22.53
CA THR A 983 16.10 -18.50 21.80
C THR A 983 16.49 -17.08 21.38
N ASP A 984 17.78 -16.84 21.15
CA ASP A 984 18.24 -15.56 20.61
C ASP A 984 17.89 -15.46 19.12
N VAL A 985 16.88 -14.64 18.83
CA VAL A 985 16.37 -14.46 17.46
C VAL A 985 17.30 -13.57 16.65
N THR A 986 17.83 -14.09 15.55
CA THR A 986 18.74 -13.38 14.65
C THR A 986 18.13 -13.09 13.28
N ALA A 987 17.08 -13.82 12.90
CA ALA A 987 16.36 -13.63 11.64
C ALA A 987 14.86 -13.87 11.77
N LEU A 988 14.07 -13.10 11.02
CA LEU A 988 12.63 -13.28 10.86
C LEU A 988 12.28 -13.30 9.37
N GLY A 989 11.29 -14.10 8.99
CA GLY A 989 10.75 -14.11 7.63
C GLY A 989 9.27 -14.51 7.61
N PHE A 990 8.42 -13.70 6.98
CA PHE A 990 7.02 -14.05 6.77
C PHE A 990 6.83 -14.96 5.55
N GLY A 991 5.90 -15.90 5.65
CA GLY A 991 5.36 -16.62 4.51
C GLY A 991 4.61 -15.68 3.56
N ALA A 992 4.46 -16.08 2.31
CA ALA A 992 3.77 -15.28 1.28
C ALA A 992 2.29 -14.99 1.62
N ASP A 993 1.67 -15.82 2.45
CA ASP A 993 0.30 -15.66 2.95
C ASP A 993 0.20 -14.76 4.20
N GLY A 994 1.34 -14.37 4.78
CA GLY A 994 1.45 -13.67 6.05
C GLY A 994 1.07 -14.52 7.26
N ARG A 995 0.51 -15.73 7.09
CA ARG A 995 0.01 -16.54 8.21
C ARG A 995 1.15 -17.16 8.99
N THR A 996 2.20 -17.58 8.31
CA THR A 996 3.39 -18.19 8.90
C THR A 996 4.50 -17.18 9.13
N LEU A 997 5.13 -17.22 10.30
CA LEU A 997 6.38 -16.52 10.62
C LEU A 997 7.48 -17.54 10.92
N ALA A 998 8.54 -17.52 10.12
CA ALA A 998 9.77 -18.27 10.41
C ALA A 998 10.72 -17.41 11.26
N VAL A 999 11.32 -18.05 12.23
CA VAL A 999 12.23 -17.47 13.23
C VAL A 999 13.52 -18.27 13.19
N GLY A 1000 14.64 -17.59 12.97
CA GLY A 1000 15.97 -18.19 12.96
C GLY A 1000 16.78 -17.73 14.18
N SER A 1001 17.53 -18.65 14.77
CA SER A 1001 18.38 -18.38 15.93
C SER A 1001 19.87 -18.25 15.59
N ASN A 1002 20.64 -17.80 16.57
CA ASN A 1002 22.11 -17.85 16.56
C ASN A 1002 22.69 -19.28 16.59
N THR A 1003 21.90 -20.29 16.96
CA THR A 1003 22.32 -21.70 16.97
C THR A 1003 22.01 -22.45 15.68
N GLY A 1004 21.38 -21.81 14.69
CA GLY A 1004 20.94 -22.47 13.45
C GLY A 1004 19.57 -23.15 13.56
N GLU A 1005 18.91 -23.01 14.72
CA GLU A 1005 17.55 -23.49 14.95
C GLU A 1005 16.53 -22.59 14.23
N GLY A 1006 15.55 -23.22 13.59
CA GLY A 1006 14.40 -22.58 12.96
C GLY A 1006 13.12 -22.96 13.69
N GLN A 1007 12.32 -21.96 14.05
CA GLN A 1007 10.97 -22.13 14.60
C GLN A 1007 9.93 -21.51 13.65
N PHE A 1008 8.74 -22.09 13.60
CA PHE A 1008 7.63 -21.59 12.78
C PHE A 1008 6.46 -21.23 13.70
N TRP A 1009 5.78 -20.13 13.41
CA TRP A 1009 4.69 -19.61 14.22
C TRP A 1009 3.50 -19.28 13.33
N ASP A 1010 2.30 -19.63 13.79
CA ASP A 1010 1.05 -19.17 13.19
C ASP A 1010 0.69 -17.83 13.82
N THR A 1011 0.64 -16.78 13.01
CA THR A 1011 0.46 -15.41 13.48
C THR A 1011 -0.96 -15.06 13.87
N ALA A 1012 -1.95 -15.92 13.59
CA ALA A 1012 -3.35 -15.70 13.96
C ALA A 1012 -3.69 -16.33 15.30
N SER A 1013 -3.19 -17.54 15.53
CA SER A 1013 -3.34 -18.28 16.80
C SER A 1013 -2.24 -17.97 17.81
N GLU A 1014 -1.17 -17.29 17.39
CA GLU A 1014 0.02 -17.01 18.20
C GLU A 1014 0.72 -18.27 18.72
N ALA A 1015 0.48 -19.40 18.06
CA ALA A 1015 1.01 -20.70 18.46
C ALA A 1015 2.22 -21.11 17.60
N ARG A 1016 3.17 -21.79 18.22
CA ARG A 1016 4.30 -22.42 17.49
C ARG A 1016 3.77 -23.60 16.66
N ILE A 1017 4.13 -23.62 15.39
CA ILE A 1017 3.85 -24.71 14.45
C ILE A 1017 4.99 -25.72 14.58
N GLY A 1018 4.67 -26.90 15.10
CA GLY A 1018 5.62 -28.00 15.24
C GLY A 1018 6.76 -27.75 16.25
N ASN A 1019 7.77 -28.61 16.16
CA ASN A 1019 8.98 -28.51 16.96
C ASN A 1019 10.05 -27.69 16.24
N PRO A 1020 10.96 -27.03 16.98
CA PRO A 1020 12.13 -26.40 16.39
C PRO A 1020 12.96 -27.39 15.60
N VAL A 1021 13.53 -26.93 14.49
CA VAL A 1021 14.31 -27.76 13.56
C VAL A 1021 15.61 -27.08 13.18
N ALA A 1022 16.67 -27.85 13.00
CA ALA A 1022 17.93 -27.32 12.49
C ALA A 1022 17.78 -26.95 11.01
N VAL A 1023 17.65 -25.66 10.71
CA VAL A 1023 17.61 -25.14 9.33
C VAL A 1023 19.01 -24.79 8.82
N ALA A 1024 19.95 -24.61 9.75
CA ALA A 1024 21.34 -24.31 9.51
C ALA A 1024 22.23 -24.94 10.60
N PRO A 1025 23.51 -25.21 10.30
CA PRO A 1025 24.49 -25.68 11.29
C PRO A 1025 25.10 -24.55 12.14
N ASP A 1026 24.77 -23.29 11.84
CA ASP A 1026 25.34 -22.08 12.43
C ASP A 1026 24.30 -20.95 12.39
N THR A 1027 24.62 -19.79 12.96
CA THR A 1027 23.77 -18.60 13.05
C THR A 1027 23.03 -18.30 11.75
N VAL A 1028 21.70 -18.21 11.84
CA VAL A 1028 20.85 -17.80 10.74
C VAL A 1028 20.89 -16.29 10.61
N ALA A 1029 21.52 -15.78 9.56
CA ALA A 1029 21.68 -14.36 9.31
C ALA A 1029 20.46 -13.74 8.60
N ALA A 1030 19.76 -14.52 7.78
CA ALA A 1030 18.53 -14.10 7.10
C ALA A 1030 17.65 -15.30 6.72
N LEU A 1031 16.34 -15.06 6.67
CA LEU A 1031 15.33 -16.03 6.25
C LEU A 1031 14.42 -15.43 5.17
N ALA A 1032 14.09 -16.22 4.16
CA ALA A 1032 13.12 -15.83 3.14
C ALA A 1032 12.35 -17.05 2.61
N PHE A 1033 11.02 -16.94 2.53
CA PHE A 1033 10.19 -17.94 1.88
C PHE A 1033 10.18 -17.74 0.36
N THR A 1034 10.00 -18.84 -0.38
CA THR A 1034 9.59 -18.76 -1.78
C THR A 1034 8.16 -18.22 -1.89
N THR A 1035 7.83 -17.61 -3.03
CA THR A 1035 6.49 -17.04 -3.27
C THR A 1035 5.37 -18.08 -3.21
N ASP A 1036 5.66 -19.35 -3.49
CA ASP A 1036 4.74 -20.48 -3.34
C ASP A 1036 4.66 -21.03 -1.90
N GLY A 1037 5.45 -20.50 -0.97
CA GLY A 1037 5.53 -20.94 0.42
C GLY A 1037 6.16 -22.31 0.65
N LYS A 1038 6.59 -23.01 -0.40
CA LYS A 1038 7.05 -24.41 -0.29
C LYS A 1038 8.47 -24.56 0.22
N GLN A 1039 9.29 -23.53 0.07
CA GLN A 1039 10.68 -23.56 0.51
C GLN A 1039 11.05 -22.33 1.34
N LEU A 1040 11.96 -22.56 2.27
CA LEU A 1040 12.62 -21.55 3.08
C LEU A 1040 14.09 -21.51 2.69
N ALA A 1041 14.60 -20.33 2.33
CA ALA A 1041 16.02 -20.08 2.19
C ALA A 1041 16.57 -19.51 3.51
N ALA A 1042 17.61 -20.13 4.04
CA ALA A 1042 18.35 -19.69 5.21
C ALA A 1042 19.77 -19.31 4.81
N ALA A 1043 20.11 -18.03 4.96
CA ALA A 1043 21.47 -17.54 4.79
C ALA A 1043 22.20 -17.66 6.13
N THR A 1044 23.41 -18.21 6.08
CA THR A 1044 24.19 -18.57 7.27
C THR A 1044 25.48 -17.77 7.35
N ALA A 1045 26.01 -17.60 8.57
CA ALA A 1045 27.25 -16.87 8.81
C ALA A 1045 28.47 -17.47 8.05
N ASP A 1046 28.43 -18.76 7.70
CA ASP A 1046 29.44 -19.45 6.87
C ASP A 1046 29.42 -19.05 5.37
N GLY A 1047 28.59 -18.09 4.99
CA GLY A 1047 28.51 -17.57 3.61
C GLY A 1047 27.71 -18.46 2.65
N ARG A 1048 27.01 -19.49 3.14
CA ARG A 1048 26.17 -20.35 2.31
C ARG A 1048 24.68 -19.99 2.44
N VAL A 1049 23.91 -20.37 1.43
CA VAL A 1049 22.44 -20.33 1.46
C VAL A 1049 21.94 -21.76 1.39
N ARG A 1050 21.13 -22.15 2.38
CA ARG A 1050 20.53 -23.48 2.48
C ARG A 1050 19.05 -23.38 2.16
N ARG A 1051 18.52 -24.36 1.42
CA ARG A 1051 17.10 -24.45 1.07
C ARG A 1051 16.47 -25.58 1.86
N VAL A 1052 15.38 -25.29 2.54
CA VAL A 1052 14.65 -26.24 3.38
C VAL A 1052 13.21 -26.35 2.86
N ALA A 1053 12.69 -27.57 2.77
CA ALA A 1053 11.29 -27.79 2.36
C ALA A 1053 10.35 -27.36 3.49
N ALA A 1054 9.75 -26.17 3.36
CA ALA A 1054 8.87 -25.61 4.37
C ALA A 1054 7.54 -26.38 4.45
N GLU A 1055 7.06 -26.93 3.33
CA GLU A 1055 5.82 -27.73 3.28
C GLU A 1055 5.86 -28.94 4.22
N PHE A 1056 7.03 -29.58 4.35
CA PHE A 1056 7.22 -30.73 5.25
C PHE A 1056 7.25 -30.30 6.72
N LEU A 1057 7.67 -29.07 7.01
CA LEU A 1057 7.80 -28.53 8.36
C LEU A 1057 6.47 -27.93 8.87
N LEU A 1058 5.65 -27.41 7.97
CA LEU A 1058 4.37 -26.77 8.28
C LEU A 1058 3.20 -27.75 8.29
N ASP A 1059 3.25 -28.80 7.47
CA ASP A 1059 2.16 -29.79 7.32
C ASP A 1059 2.72 -31.19 6.98
N ALA A 1060 3.58 -31.69 7.87
CA ALA A 1060 4.21 -32.99 7.73
C ALA A 1060 3.18 -34.11 7.50
N GLU A 1061 2.03 -34.04 8.18
CA GLU A 1061 0.99 -35.06 8.13
C GLU A 1061 0.34 -35.15 6.76
N SER A 1062 -0.09 -34.02 6.16
CA SER A 1062 -0.69 -34.05 4.83
C SER A 1062 0.32 -34.38 3.72
N VAL A 1063 1.59 -33.96 3.89
CA VAL A 1063 2.66 -34.34 2.96
C VAL A 1063 2.95 -35.84 3.03
N LEU A 1064 3.01 -36.42 4.23
CA LEU A 1064 3.18 -37.86 4.44
C LEU A 1064 1.98 -38.67 3.93
N CYS A 1065 0.73 -38.22 4.20
CA CYS A 1065 -0.48 -38.86 3.67
C CYS A 1065 -0.47 -38.86 2.12
N ARG A 1066 -0.01 -37.77 1.48
CA ARG A 1066 0.08 -37.67 0.00
C ARG A 1066 1.19 -38.53 -0.59
N GLN A 1067 2.36 -38.62 0.05
CA GLN A 1067 3.52 -39.36 -0.47
C GLN A 1067 3.41 -40.88 -0.28
N VAL A 1068 2.84 -41.33 0.84
CA VAL A 1068 2.82 -42.75 1.21
C VAL A 1068 1.51 -43.44 0.84
N GLY A 1069 0.42 -42.68 0.66
CA GLY A 1069 -0.91 -43.22 0.35
C GLY A 1069 -1.45 -44.16 1.44
N SER A 1070 -2.44 -44.99 1.11
CA SER A 1070 -3.13 -45.91 2.04
C SER A 1070 -2.29 -47.09 2.57
N HIS A 1071 -0.97 -47.08 2.38
CA HIS A 1071 -0.06 -48.20 2.68
C HIS A 1071 0.81 -47.99 3.94
N MET A 1072 0.37 -47.17 4.91
CA MET A 1072 1.06 -47.02 6.19
C MET A 1072 0.82 -48.22 7.12
N THR A 1073 1.85 -49.05 7.33
CA THR A 1073 1.84 -50.13 8.33
C THR A 1073 2.51 -49.70 9.64
N ARG A 1074 2.10 -50.33 10.75
CA ARG A 1074 2.63 -50.07 12.10
C ARG A 1074 4.16 -50.26 12.18
N ALA A 1075 4.68 -51.26 11.46
CA ALA A 1075 6.10 -51.56 11.37
C ALA A 1075 6.87 -50.47 10.61
N TRP A 1076 6.37 -50.03 9.45
CA TRP A 1076 7.00 -48.97 8.66
C TRP A 1076 7.14 -47.66 9.46
N TRP A 1077 6.10 -47.27 10.21
CA TRP A 1077 6.10 -46.08 11.08
C TRP A 1077 7.17 -46.16 12.16
N SER A 1078 7.26 -47.29 12.88
CA SER A 1078 8.27 -47.48 13.93
C SER A 1078 9.71 -47.47 13.41
N THR A 1079 9.91 -47.79 12.13
CA THR A 1079 11.24 -47.81 11.51
C THR A 1079 11.66 -46.45 10.94
N HIS A 1080 10.70 -45.60 10.52
CA HIS A 1080 10.99 -44.37 9.76
C HIS A 1080 10.60 -43.07 10.47
N ILE A 1081 9.76 -43.11 11.51
CA ILE A 1081 9.35 -41.93 12.28
C ILE A 1081 9.60 -42.16 13.77
N THR A 1082 10.59 -41.46 14.32
CA THR A 1082 10.92 -41.46 15.75
C THR A 1082 10.38 -40.21 16.42
N GLY A 1083 9.47 -40.38 17.41
CA GLY A 1083 9.00 -39.30 18.29
C GLY A 1083 7.63 -38.66 17.97
N GLY A 1084 6.88 -39.17 16.99
CA GLY A 1084 5.51 -38.70 16.67
C GLY A 1084 4.39 -39.51 17.35
N PRO A 1085 3.13 -39.03 17.34
CA PRO A 1085 1.99 -39.78 17.87
C PRO A 1085 1.86 -41.14 17.17
N GLY A 1086 1.37 -42.15 17.90
CA GLY A 1086 1.42 -43.54 17.45
C GLY A 1086 0.66 -43.81 16.14
N PRO A 1087 0.98 -44.92 15.44
CA PRO A 1087 0.43 -45.25 14.11
C PRO A 1087 -1.11 -45.40 14.07
N SER A 1088 -1.79 -45.55 15.21
CA SER A 1088 -3.26 -45.58 15.30
C SER A 1088 -3.91 -44.21 15.09
N THR A 1089 -3.20 -43.12 15.35
CA THR A 1089 -3.69 -41.74 15.22
C THR A 1089 -3.60 -41.25 13.78
N ALA A 1090 -2.48 -41.49 13.08
CA ALA A 1090 -2.30 -41.09 11.69
C ALA A 1090 -3.19 -41.86 10.69
N ALA A 1091 -3.50 -43.12 10.97
CA ALA A 1091 -4.44 -43.91 10.15
C ALA A 1091 -5.91 -43.43 10.26
N LEU A 1092 -6.24 -42.64 11.30
CA LEU A 1092 -7.55 -42.02 11.49
C LEU A 1092 -7.64 -40.63 10.82
N VAL A 1093 -6.49 -39.97 10.61
CA VAL A 1093 -6.41 -38.61 10.03
C VAL A 1093 -6.27 -38.65 8.50
N CYS A 1094 -5.59 -39.65 7.92
CA CYS A 1094 -5.53 -39.80 6.46
C CYS A 1094 -6.78 -40.50 5.84
N ARG A 1095 -7.86 -40.75 6.60
CA ARG A 1095 -9.09 -41.39 6.12
C ARG A 1095 -10.25 -40.42 5.94
#